data_AF-A0A7J4FIT2-F1
#
_entry.id   AF-A0A7J4FIT2-F1
#
_cell.length_a   1.000
_cell.length_b   1.000
_cell.length_c   1.000
_cell.angle_alpha   90.00
_cell.angle_beta   90.00
_cell.angle_gamma   90.00
#
_symmetry.space_group_name_H-M   'P 1'
#
loop_
_entity.id
_entity.type
_entity.pdbx_description
1 polymer ?
#
loop_
_entity_poly.entity_id
_entity_poly.type
_entity_poly.pdbx_seq_one_letter_code
_entity_poly.pdbx_strand_id
1 'polypeptide(L)'
;MKIHAAALLLILVFPLIISSQFVRLPADVPQERKRIAFDETHNEVHRLSDDYGNFHDFLEYSRFEVESLTEGPLTLSKLREYSVLILPLPRKPLLEEEINAIISFVEGGGGLFIIGDSGGDRFWGSNINNLSRTFGITFNPDVVRASREPVIINQFQQHPITSNIKQIVYRTGSSLKITGNTTGLAAASSEAWADKLTGQVGILEPEEKKGKDVIVLAASNFGLGRVVCLGSSTLFIDSNLLIDHKKLGLNILKWLSSSEPLRASIQNRFVRLKFFDDNLHSSYQIDVWDDEAKKWVTAYHDIRFYTTSKEGFNYTWNMGDISVETRSTGEHQVLIVKYPKAGQYGYESKVIDIGSERDESNLYGKGWSEPFTINNRTVRQVLPGREDIHLLLDYPEHSWLQYNLSLIYADAGKGRVDTNILTWKGWMTIESFHINGTNKWAEISLPLNLSGVYVDSKTNQMRIGIHVEGDPFIIDKAILSNAAPSGSMEILAFLSKDSPVVSFFIRVLGSFQLDGVGIIGELKTRYISGKRFAFSSLFIDALSENKAQITQGSRLNLLNLGKDDAFSKGPSPGKSMYIYGEGWSEPFTLRKGLKAREAIAEKTNTFIVVPAPPSLKVLYNLSLSYLDLGVLPVDINLFNGFNWVSIGHIKRENTGTWRTATFHVPPSEMYFDPKIGGVK
;
A
#
# COMPACT_ATOMS: atom_id res chain seq x y z
N MET A 1 14.28 71.30 -38.63
CA MET A 1 13.34 70.16 -38.77
C MET A 1 13.96 68.84 -39.29
N LYS A 2 15.29 68.61 -39.20
CA LYS A 2 15.90 67.31 -39.57
C LYS A 2 16.66 66.58 -38.46
N ILE A 3 16.77 67.17 -37.26
CA ILE A 3 17.53 66.58 -36.13
C ILE A 3 16.61 65.87 -35.12
N HIS A 4 15.30 66.19 -35.10
CA HIS A 4 14.35 65.52 -34.20
C HIS A 4 13.77 64.20 -34.74
N ALA A 5 13.85 63.96 -36.06
CA ALA A 5 13.37 62.71 -36.66
C ALA A 5 14.36 61.54 -36.51
N ALA A 6 15.68 61.82 -36.51
CA ALA A 6 16.70 60.79 -36.34
C ALA A 6 16.81 60.29 -34.89
N ALA A 7 16.58 61.16 -33.90
CA ALA A 7 16.57 60.79 -32.49
C ALA A 7 15.35 59.93 -32.12
N LEU A 8 14.17 60.19 -32.71
CA LEU A 8 12.99 59.35 -32.49
C LEU A 8 13.13 57.97 -33.16
N LEU A 9 13.80 57.86 -34.31
CA LEU A 9 14.02 56.58 -34.97
C LEU A 9 15.03 55.70 -34.20
N LEU A 10 16.05 56.30 -33.56
CA LEU A 10 17.01 55.58 -32.74
C LEU A 10 16.42 55.07 -31.40
N ILE A 11 15.44 55.79 -30.84
CA ILE A 11 14.76 55.39 -29.60
C ILE A 11 13.66 54.34 -29.86
N LEU A 12 13.12 54.25 -31.08
CA LEU A 12 12.12 53.23 -31.44
C LEU A 12 12.72 51.92 -31.99
N VAL A 13 13.98 51.91 -32.46
CA VAL A 13 14.61 50.70 -33.01
C VAL A 13 15.51 49.98 -31.98
N PHE A 14 16.01 50.67 -30.95
CA PHE A 14 16.81 50.02 -29.88
C PHE A 14 16.05 49.07 -28.93
N PRO A 15 14.72 49.14 -28.73
CA PRO A 15 13.98 48.09 -28.01
C PRO A 15 13.59 46.91 -28.91
N LEU A 16 13.75 47.01 -30.23
CA LEU A 16 13.32 45.97 -31.18
C LEU A 16 14.42 44.98 -31.60
N ILE A 17 15.68 45.18 -31.19
CA ILE A 17 16.82 44.31 -31.59
C ILE A 17 17.47 43.58 -30.39
N ILE A 18 16.98 43.74 -29.15
CA ILE A 18 17.47 42.97 -27.98
C ILE A 18 16.37 42.14 -27.28
N SER A 19 15.23 41.87 -27.93
CA SER A 19 14.20 40.97 -27.36
C SER A 19 13.92 39.71 -28.17
N SER A 20 14.68 39.46 -29.24
CA SER A 20 14.60 38.22 -30.04
C SER A 20 15.58 37.13 -29.59
N GLN A 21 15.99 37.11 -28.31
CA GLN A 21 16.56 35.90 -27.71
C GLN A 21 15.49 35.22 -26.86
N PHE A 22 14.81 34.28 -27.51
CA PHE A 22 14.07 33.14 -26.95
C PHE A 22 13.38 33.41 -25.61
N VAL A 23 12.08 33.74 -25.70
CA VAL A 23 11.11 33.43 -24.65
C VAL A 23 11.27 31.94 -24.31
N ARG A 24 12.01 31.62 -23.26
CA ARG A 24 11.88 30.33 -22.58
C ARG A 24 10.52 30.39 -21.89
N LEU A 25 9.55 29.67 -22.46
CA LEU A 25 8.35 29.26 -21.73
C LEU A 25 8.79 28.78 -20.33
N PRO A 26 8.07 29.13 -19.25
CA PRO A 26 8.40 28.60 -17.94
C PRO A 26 8.41 27.08 -18.06
N ALA A 27 9.54 26.47 -17.68
CA ALA A 27 9.68 25.03 -17.65
C ALA A 27 8.55 24.46 -16.78
N ASP A 28 7.66 23.70 -17.40
CA ASP A 28 6.61 22.91 -16.74
C ASP A 28 7.30 22.17 -15.60
N VAL A 29 6.94 22.49 -14.34
CA VAL A 29 7.41 21.69 -13.20
C VAL A 29 6.89 20.27 -13.49
N PRO A 30 7.76 19.26 -13.67
CA PRO A 30 7.31 17.96 -14.14
C PRO A 30 6.37 17.35 -13.09
N GLN A 31 5.09 17.31 -13.40
CA GLN A 31 4.19 16.33 -12.82
C GLN A 31 4.75 14.97 -13.27
N GLU A 32 5.10 14.07 -12.34
CA GLU A 32 5.59 12.74 -12.70
C GLU A 32 4.64 12.13 -13.73
N ARG A 33 5.15 11.89 -14.94
CA ARG A 33 4.38 11.28 -16.02
C ARG A 33 4.07 9.85 -15.60
N LYS A 34 2.83 9.42 -15.81
CA LYS A 34 2.47 8.02 -15.57
C LYS A 34 3.14 7.19 -16.67
N ARG A 35 4.06 6.32 -16.26
CA ARG A 35 4.80 5.42 -17.15
C ARG A 35 3.90 4.26 -17.59
N ILE A 36 3.82 4.02 -18.89
CA ILE A 36 2.99 3.01 -19.55
C ILE A 36 3.92 2.10 -20.34
N ALA A 37 3.90 0.81 -20.01
CA ALA A 37 4.68 -0.20 -20.71
C ALA A 37 3.80 -0.92 -21.73
N PHE A 38 4.21 -0.91 -23.00
CA PHE A 38 3.68 -1.82 -24.03
C PHE A 38 4.58 -3.04 -24.10
N ASP A 39 4.03 -4.22 -23.87
CA ASP A 39 4.76 -5.47 -24.10
C ASP A 39 5.02 -5.66 -25.60
N GLU A 40 6.29 -5.88 -25.94
CA GLU A 40 6.76 -6.28 -27.27
C GLU A 40 7.67 -7.54 -27.18
N THR A 41 7.61 -8.28 -26.07
CA THR A 41 8.45 -9.45 -25.80
C THR A 41 7.88 -10.76 -26.37
N HIS A 42 6.58 -10.82 -26.69
CA HIS A 42 5.86 -12.02 -27.14
C HIS A 42 5.47 -12.00 -28.63
N ASN A 43 6.21 -11.24 -29.45
CA ASN A 43 6.00 -11.13 -30.90
C ASN A 43 4.59 -10.62 -31.26
N GLU A 44 4.17 -9.59 -30.55
CA GLU A 44 2.94 -8.85 -30.65
C GLU A 44 2.70 -8.41 -32.09
N VAL A 45 1.44 -8.48 -32.51
CA VAL A 45 1.04 -8.16 -33.88
C VAL A 45 1.27 -6.68 -34.20
N HIS A 46 1.00 -5.82 -33.22
CA HIS A 46 1.07 -4.36 -33.34
C HIS A 46 2.12 -3.84 -32.37
N ARG A 47 2.95 -2.89 -32.83
CA ARG A 47 4.08 -2.35 -32.06
C ARG A 47 4.02 -0.83 -32.04
N LEU A 48 4.56 -0.22 -30.98
CA LEU A 48 4.62 1.24 -30.88
C LEU A 48 5.42 1.86 -32.02
N SER A 49 6.49 1.18 -32.45
CA SER A 49 7.37 1.62 -33.53
C SER A 49 6.83 1.38 -34.95
N ASP A 50 5.71 0.66 -35.09
CA ASP A 50 5.12 0.32 -36.39
C ASP A 50 3.76 1.02 -36.53
N ASP A 51 2.67 0.33 -36.18
CA ASP A 51 1.32 0.75 -36.49
C ASP A 51 0.56 1.40 -35.34
N TYR A 52 1.15 1.49 -34.14
CA TYR A 52 0.63 2.30 -33.02
C TYR A 52 1.27 3.69 -32.91
N GLY A 53 2.06 4.12 -33.90
CA GLY A 53 2.82 5.38 -33.85
C GLY A 53 1.97 6.62 -33.56
N ASN A 54 0.84 6.83 -34.24
CA ASN A 54 -0.02 7.98 -33.97
C ASN A 54 -0.74 7.88 -32.63
N PHE A 55 -0.94 6.66 -32.11
CA PHE A 55 -1.52 6.47 -30.79
C PHE A 55 -0.48 6.78 -29.71
N HIS A 56 0.76 6.33 -29.88
CA HIS A 56 1.91 6.70 -29.04
C HIS A 56 2.06 8.21 -28.93
N ASP A 57 2.15 8.92 -30.06
CA ASP A 57 2.26 10.38 -30.11
C ASP A 57 1.09 11.07 -29.39
N PHE A 58 -0.12 10.54 -29.56
CA PHE A 58 -1.31 11.07 -28.90
C PHE A 58 -1.28 10.86 -27.38
N LEU A 59 -0.75 9.74 -26.89
CA LEU A 59 -0.61 9.45 -25.46
C LEU A 59 0.50 10.30 -24.83
N GLU A 60 1.63 10.47 -25.51
CA GLU A 60 2.72 11.38 -25.11
C GLU A 60 2.23 12.83 -25.02
N TYR A 61 1.48 13.29 -26.03
CA TYR A 61 0.82 14.61 -26.00
C TYR A 61 -0.17 14.72 -24.82
N SER A 62 -0.76 13.60 -24.40
CA SER A 62 -1.68 13.50 -23.27
C SER A 62 -0.97 13.36 -21.91
N ARG A 63 0.35 13.58 -21.85
CA ARG A 63 1.21 13.54 -20.64
C ARG A 63 1.44 12.15 -20.03
N PHE A 64 1.30 11.08 -20.82
CA PHE A 64 1.85 9.78 -20.46
C PHE A 64 3.31 9.68 -20.92
N GLU A 65 4.07 8.81 -20.27
CA GLU A 65 5.40 8.39 -20.74
C GLU A 65 5.24 6.94 -21.20
N VAL A 66 5.38 6.70 -22.50
CA VAL A 66 5.01 5.44 -23.14
C VAL A 66 6.24 4.76 -23.72
N GLU A 67 6.53 3.55 -23.26
CA GLU A 67 7.72 2.79 -23.61
C GLU A 67 7.37 1.36 -24.05
N SER A 68 8.15 0.81 -24.99
CA SER A 68 8.10 -0.61 -25.35
C SER A 68 9.00 -1.44 -24.43
N LEU A 69 8.50 -2.55 -23.92
CA LEU A 69 9.30 -3.60 -23.30
C LEU A 69 9.70 -4.61 -24.37
N THR A 70 10.97 -4.62 -24.75
CA THR A 70 11.49 -5.51 -25.82
C THR A 70 12.31 -6.68 -25.29
N GLU A 71 12.66 -6.67 -24.00
CA GLU A 71 13.47 -7.71 -23.35
C GLU A 71 12.70 -8.45 -22.25
N GLY A 72 12.35 -9.70 -22.54
CA GLY A 72 11.75 -10.64 -21.58
C GLY A 72 12.79 -11.30 -20.65
N PRO A 73 12.34 -12.06 -19.64
CA PRO A 73 10.95 -12.23 -19.24
C PRO A 73 10.39 -11.00 -18.51
N LEU A 74 9.06 -10.87 -18.47
CA LEU A 74 8.32 -9.90 -17.68
C LEU A 74 8.40 -10.27 -16.19
N THR A 75 9.28 -9.58 -15.45
CA THR A 75 9.45 -9.79 -14.00
C THR A 75 8.74 -8.71 -13.19
N LEU A 76 8.29 -9.05 -11.98
CA LEU A 76 7.60 -8.11 -11.09
C LEU A 76 8.44 -6.85 -10.80
N SER A 77 9.77 -6.99 -10.69
CA SER A 77 10.67 -5.85 -10.45
C SER A 77 10.63 -4.85 -11.60
N LYS A 78 10.63 -5.31 -12.86
CA LYS A 78 10.50 -4.46 -14.05
C LYS A 78 9.12 -3.83 -14.11
N LEU A 79 8.06 -4.62 -13.90
CA LEU A 79 6.68 -4.13 -13.99
C LEU A 79 6.36 -3.03 -12.97
N ARG A 80 6.95 -3.09 -11.77
CA ARG A 80 6.76 -2.07 -10.72
C ARG A 80 7.28 -0.67 -11.07
N GLU A 81 8.07 -0.54 -12.12
CA GLU A 81 8.53 0.77 -12.59
C GLU A 81 7.45 1.50 -13.43
N TYR A 82 6.36 0.82 -13.76
CA TYR A 82 5.27 1.31 -14.61
C TYR A 82 3.95 1.40 -13.84
N SER A 83 3.11 2.34 -14.24
CA SER A 83 1.73 2.47 -13.71
C SER A 83 0.78 1.52 -14.42
N VAL A 84 1.00 1.25 -15.70
CA VAL A 84 0.16 0.37 -16.51
C VAL A 84 1.04 -0.51 -17.40
N LEU A 85 0.72 -1.80 -17.46
CA LEU A 85 1.19 -2.75 -18.48
C LEU A 85 0.11 -2.95 -19.53
N ILE A 86 0.49 -2.95 -20.80
CA ILE A 86 -0.38 -3.24 -21.93
C ILE A 86 0.14 -4.49 -22.63
N LEU A 87 -0.74 -5.45 -22.87
CA LEU A 87 -0.46 -6.68 -23.63
C LEU A 87 -1.21 -6.61 -24.97
N PRO A 88 -0.61 -6.03 -26.02
CA PRO A 88 -1.26 -5.81 -27.30
C PRO A 88 -1.19 -7.04 -28.21
N LEU A 89 -2.08 -8.02 -28.00
CA LEU A 89 -2.21 -9.22 -28.84
C LEU A 89 -0.89 -10.02 -28.98
N PRO A 90 -0.40 -10.66 -27.90
CA PRO A 90 0.80 -11.49 -27.96
C PRO A 90 0.61 -12.70 -28.88
N ARG A 91 1.68 -13.15 -29.54
CA ARG A 91 1.69 -14.32 -30.44
C ARG A 91 2.54 -15.49 -29.94
N LYS A 92 3.07 -15.36 -28.74
CA LYS A 92 3.77 -16.40 -28.01
C LYS A 92 3.10 -16.57 -26.65
N PRO A 93 3.13 -17.79 -26.07
CA PRO A 93 2.63 -17.99 -24.72
C PRO A 93 3.51 -17.26 -23.71
N LEU A 94 2.88 -16.61 -22.73
CA LEU A 94 3.51 -16.13 -21.52
C LEU A 94 3.96 -17.32 -20.68
N LEU A 95 5.12 -17.20 -20.04
CA LEU A 95 5.59 -18.18 -19.05
C LEU A 95 4.75 -18.12 -17.77
N GLU A 96 4.70 -19.21 -17.00
CA GLU A 96 3.98 -19.22 -15.72
C GLU A 96 4.53 -18.17 -14.75
N GLU A 97 5.84 -17.97 -14.74
CA GLU A 97 6.50 -16.95 -13.93
C GLU A 97 6.09 -15.53 -14.33
N GLU A 98 5.88 -15.28 -15.62
CA GLU A 98 5.42 -13.98 -16.14
C GLU A 98 3.95 -13.75 -15.80
N ILE A 99 3.11 -14.78 -15.96
CA ILE A 99 1.71 -14.73 -15.53
C ILE A 99 1.63 -14.39 -14.04
N ASN A 100 2.41 -15.07 -13.19
CA ASN A 100 2.46 -14.80 -11.76
C ASN A 100 2.98 -13.38 -11.46
N ALA A 101 4.00 -12.92 -12.16
CA ALA A 101 4.53 -11.56 -12.01
C ALA A 101 3.49 -10.49 -12.38
N ILE A 102 2.73 -10.69 -13.47
CA ILE A 102 1.67 -9.79 -13.90
C ILE A 102 0.51 -9.81 -12.89
N ILE A 103 0.11 -10.98 -12.41
CA ILE A 103 -0.91 -11.11 -11.36
C ILE A 103 -0.47 -10.33 -10.11
N SER A 104 0.76 -10.52 -9.63
CA SER A 104 1.28 -9.77 -8.47
C SER A 104 1.44 -8.27 -8.73
N PHE A 105 1.71 -7.86 -9.96
CA PHE A 105 1.76 -6.45 -10.36
C PHE A 105 0.38 -5.80 -10.26
N VAL A 106 -0.64 -6.46 -10.82
CA VAL A 106 -2.04 -6.00 -10.73
C VAL A 106 -2.50 -6.05 -9.27
N GLU A 107 -2.27 -7.14 -8.56
CA GLU A 107 -2.62 -7.28 -7.15
C GLU A 107 -1.98 -6.17 -6.29
N GLY A 108 -0.76 -5.74 -6.64
CA GLY A 108 -0.02 -4.66 -6.00
C GLY A 108 -0.39 -3.24 -6.41
N GLY A 109 -1.39 -3.03 -7.28
CA GLY A 109 -1.90 -1.71 -7.65
C GLY A 109 -1.68 -1.30 -9.11
N GLY A 110 -1.02 -2.16 -9.89
CA GLY A 110 -0.76 -1.94 -11.31
C GLY A 110 -2.03 -1.98 -12.15
N GLY A 111 -2.07 -1.14 -13.20
CA GLY A 111 -3.07 -1.24 -14.25
C GLY A 111 -2.67 -2.27 -15.31
N LEU A 112 -3.59 -3.12 -15.75
CA LEU A 112 -3.36 -4.05 -16.86
C LEU A 112 -4.37 -3.81 -17.98
N PHE A 113 -3.88 -3.59 -19.19
CA PHE A 113 -4.71 -3.53 -20.39
C PHE A 113 -4.38 -4.70 -21.31
N ILE A 114 -5.32 -5.63 -21.45
CA ILE A 114 -5.17 -6.78 -22.36
C ILE A 114 -5.97 -6.52 -23.63
N ILE A 115 -5.31 -6.64 -24.77
CA ILE A 115 -5.95 -6.48 -26.08
C ILE A 115 -5.88 -7.83 -26.80
N GLY A 116 -7.05 -8.33 -27.19
CA GLY A 116 -7.20 -9.54 -28.00
C GLY A 116 -7.65 -9.19 -29.43
N ASP A 117 -7.88 -10.24 -30.22
CA ASP A 117 -8.53 -10.13 -31.52
C ASP A 117 -9.33 -11.43 -31.78
N SER A 118 -9.93 -11.55 -32.95
CA SER A 118 -10.69 -12.70 -33.41
C SER A 118 -9.90 -14.01 -33.30
N GLY A 119 -10.62 -15.10 -33.03
CA GLY A 119 -10.08 -16.46 -32.96
C GLY A 119 -9.40 -16.84 -31.64
N GLY A 120 -9.18 -15.89 -30.73
CA GLY A 120 -8.63 -16.12 -29.40
C GLY A 120 -7.23 -16.77 -29.40
N ASP A 121 -6.81 -17.27 -28.23
CA ASP A 121 -5.48 -17.83 -27.96
C ASP A 121 -4.99 -18.82 -29.03
N ARG A 122 -5.86 -19.73 -29.46
CA ARG A 122 -5.50 -20.79 -30.42
C ARG A 122 -5.10 -20.23 -31.79
N PHE A 123 -5.77 -19.19 -32.26
CA PHE A 123 -5.47 -18.59 -33.55
C PHE A 123 -4.14 -17.84 -33.53
N TRP A 124 -3.85 -17.17 -32.42
CA TRP A 124 -2.65 -16.34 -32.27
C TRP A 124 -1.43 -17.07 -31.71
N GLY A 125 -1.60 -18.31 -31.22
CA GLY A 125 -0.52 -19.08 -30.60
C GLY A 125 -0.12 -18.57 -29.22
N SER A 126 -1.05 -17.91 -28.51
CA SER A 126 -0.84 -17.34 -27.18
C SER A 126 -1.60 -18.12 -26.10
N ASN A 127 -1.49 -17.66 -24.86
CA ASN A 127 -2.20 -18.22 -23.70
C ASN A 127 -2.77 -17.10 -22.81
N ILE A 128 -3.20 -15.98 -23.40
CA ILE A 128 -3.69 -14.82 -22.62
C ILE A 128 -4.86 -15.18 -21.72
N ASN A 129 -5.66 -16.19 -22.06
CA ASN A 129 -6.75 -16.67 -21.21
C ASN A 129 -6.28 -17.45 -19.98
N ASN A 130 -5.01 -17.86 -19.88
CA ASN A 130 -4.45 -18.35 -18.62
C ASN A 130 -4.28 -17.21 -17.60
N LEU A 131 -4.03 -15.99 -18.09
CA LEU A 131 -3.93 -14.79 -17.27
C LEU A 131 -5.29 -14.12 -17.05
N SER A 132 -6.04 -13.84 -18.12
CA SER A 132 -7.25 -13.02 -18.06
C SER A 132 -8.39 -13.66 -17.26
N ARG A 133 -8.47 -15.00 -17.22
CA ARG A 133 -9.45 -15.75 -16.43
C ARG A 133 -9.33 -15.48 -14.92
N THR A 134 -8.13 -15.24 -14.43
CA THR A 134 -7.87 -14.84 -13.04
C THR A 134 -8.63 -13.55 -12.68
N PHE A 135 -8.83 -12.68 -13.67
CA PHE A 135 -9.55 -11.41 -13.53
C PHE A 135 -11.03 -11.49 -13.91
N GLY A 136 -11.55 -12.70 -14.15
CA GLY A 136 -12.96 -12.95 -14.49
C GLY A 136 -13.33 -12.68 -15.95
N ILE A 137 -12.36 -12.40 -16.83
CA ILE A 137 -12.59 -12.12 -18.26
C ILE A 137 -11.99 -13.24 -19.12
N THR A 138 -12.65 -13.63 -20.20
CA THR A 138 -12.14 -14.61 -21.16
C THR A 138 -12.43 -14.14 -22.58
N PHE A 139 -11.41 -14.16 -23.44
CA PHE A 139 -11.53 -13.92 -24.88
C PHE A 139 -12.08 -15.17 -25.55
N ASN A 140 -13.24 -15.06 -26.20
CA ASN A 140 -13.84 -16.20 -26.88
C ASN A 140 -13.13 -16.48 -28.23
N PRO A 141 -13.08 -17.75 -28.67
CA PRO A 141 -12.50 -18.11 -29.96
C PRO A 141 -13.50 -17.89 -31.11
N ASP A 142 -14.00 -16.66 -31.24
CA ASP A 142 -15.01 -16.24 -32.21
C ASP A 142 -14.54 -15.00 -32.99
N VAL A 143 -15.37 -14.53 -33.91
CA VAL A 143 -15.23 -13.24 -34.57
C VAL A 143 -16.54 -12.47 -34.48
N VAL A 144 -16.49 -11.21 -34.05
CA VAL A 144 -17.67 -10.35 -34.06
C VAL A 144 -17.92 -9.90 -35.50
N ARG A 145 -19.10 -10.22 -36.03
CA ARG A 145 -19.55 -9.83 -37.38
C ARG A 145 -20.83 -9.03 -37.32
N ALA A 146 -21.14 -8.30 -38.39
CA ALA A 146 -22.43 -7.68 -38.58
C ALA A 146 -22.95 -7.87 -40.00
N SER A 147 -24.25 -7.64 -40.19
CA SER A 147 -24.85 -7.66 -41.54
C SER A 147 -24.28 -6.56 -42.46
N ARG A 148 -23.63 -5.55 -41.87
CA ARG A 148 -22.91 -4.47 -42.56
C ARG A 148 -21.57 -4.26 -41.88
N GLU A 149 -20.49 -4.36 -42.65
CA GLU A 149 -19.14 -4.10 -42.16
C GLU A 149 -18.71 -2.64 -42.43
N PRO A 150 -17.87 -2.04 -41.57
CA PRO A 150 -17.33 -2.59 -40.34
C PRO A 150 -18.35 -2.63 -39.18
N VAL A 151 -18.19 -3.56 -38.24
CA VAL A 151 -19.02 -3.62 -37.02
C VAL A 151 -18.94 -2.29 -36.25
N ILE A 152 -20.10 -1.72 -35.93
CA ILE A 152 -20.21 -0.51 -35.12
C ILE A 152 -20.70 -0.86 -33.72
N ILE A 153 -19.90 -0.49 -32.72
CA ILE A 153 -20.21 -0.64 -31.30
C ILE A 153 -20.68 0.72 -30.78
N ASN A 154 -21.92 0.79 -30.32
CA ASN A 154 -22.54 2.02 -29.81
C ASN A 154 -23.38 1.81 -28.55
N GLN A 155 -23.35 0.59 -27.97
CA GLN A 155 -24.01 0.28 -26.71
C GLN A 155 -22.96 0.30 -25.60
N PHE A 156 -22.95 1.37 -24.82
CA PHE A 156 -22.00 1.58 -23.73
C PHE A 156 -22.70 1.59 -22.38
N GLN A 157 -22.15 0.88 -21.41
CA GLN A 157 -22.50 1.08 -20.01
C GLN A 157 -21.87 2.39 -19.52
N GLN A 158 -22.55 3.09 -18.62
CA GLN A 158 -22.01 4.30 -18.01
C GLN A 158 -20.76 3.96 -17.17
N HIS A 159 -19.61 4.44 -17.59
CA HIS A 159 -18.33 4.24 -16.92
C HIS A 159 -17.34 5.35 -17.32
N PRO A 160 -16.33 5.72 -16.48
CA PRO A 160 -15.31 6.67 -16.87
C PRO A 160 -14.60 6.32 -18.19
N ILE A 161 -14.40 5.02 -18.45
CA ILE A 161 -13.81 4.50 -19.70
C ILE A 161 -14.64 4.90 -20.94
N THR A 162 -15.96 4.77 -20.86
CA THR A 162 -16.88 4.97 -21.98
C THR A 162 -17.43 6.40 -22.07
N SER A 163 -16.95 7.31 -21.21
CA SER A 163 -17.40 8.69 -21.17
C SER A 163 -17.12 9.44 -22.46
N ASN A 164 -18.15 10.08 -23.02
CA ASN A 164 -18.11 10.86 -24.26
C ASN A 164 -17.64 10.09 -25.51
N ILE A 165 -17.84 8.78 -25.52
CA ILE A 165 -17.65 7.90 -26.68
C ILE A 165 -19.01 7.71 -27.36
N LYS A 166 -19.10 8.04 -28.65
CA LYS A 166 -20.35 7.87 -29.42
C LYS A 166 -20.39 6.51 -30.09
N GLN A 167 -19.27 6.11 -30.67
CA GLN A 167 -19.14 4.81 -31.34
C GLN A 167 -17.69 4.35 -31.41
N ILE A 168 -17.52 3.04 -31.56
CA ILE A 168 -16.25 2.40 -31.89
C ILE A 168 -16.44 1.61 -33.19
N VAL A 169 -15.48 1.73 -34.11
CA VAL A 169 -15.41 0.96 -35.35
C VAL A 169 -14.53 -0.27 -35.10
N TYR A 170 -15.18 -1.43 -35.09
CA TYR A 170 -14.65 -2.70 -34.64
C TYR A 170 -14.43 -3.62 -35.85
N ARG A 171 -13.28 -3.49 -36.52
CA ARG A 171 -13.03 -4.14 -37.83
C ARG A 171 -12.77 -5.64 -37.72
N THR A 172 -12.05 -6.02 -36.69
CA THR A 172 -11.75 -7.40 -36.31
C THR A 172 -11.90 -7.48 -34.80
N GLY A 173 -12.27 -8.63 -34.25
CA GLY A 173 -12.22 -8.84 -32.81
C GLY A 173 -13.07 -9.99 -32.35
N SER A 174 -12.85 -10.41 -31.12
CA SER A 174 -13.61 -11.46 -30.43
C SER A 174 -14.57 -10.87 -29.39
N SER A 175 -15.60 -11.65 -29.08
CA SER A 175 -16.45 -11.37 -27.93
C SER A 175 -15.76 -11.79 -26.63
N LEU A 176 -16.18 -11.19 -25.53
CA LEU A 176 -15.69 -11.45 -24.18
C LEU A 176 -16.75 -12.21 -23.39
N LYS A 177 -16.30 -13.24 -22.67
CA LYS A 177 -17.06 -13.84 -21.58
C LYS A 177 -16.60 -13.23 -20.26
N ILE A 178 -17.56 -12.77 -19.45
CA ILE A 178 -17.32 -12.21 -18.12
C ILE A 178 -17.91 -13.13 -17.05
N THR A 179 -17.27 -13.18 -15.88
CA THR A 179 -17.67 -13.98 -14.71
C THR A 179 -17.37 -13.22 -13.42
N GLY A 180 -17.99 -13.61 -12.30
CA GLY A 180 -17.78 -12.93 -11.01
C GLY A 180 -18.22 -11.47 -11.02
N ASN A 181 -17.43 -10.60 -10.38
CA ASN A 181 -17.73 -9.17 -10.22
C ASN A 181 -17.23 -8.28 -11.39
N THR A 182 -16.88 -8.88 -12.53
CA THR A 182 -16.44 -8.16 -13.73
C THR A 182 -17.59 -7.40 -14.40
N THR A 183 -17.31 -6.22 -14.94
CA THR A 183 -18.31 -5.38 -15.63
C THR A 183 -18.06 -5.33 -17.14
N GLY A 184 -19.08 -5.64 -17.95
CA GLY A 184 -19.05 -5.48 -19.41
C GLY A 184 -19.41 -4.06 -19.83
N LEU A 185 -18.46 -3.31 -20.39
CA LEU A 185 -18.58 -1.86 -20.62
C LEU A 185 -19.10 -1.49 -22.02
N ALA A 186 -18.87 -2.32 -23.02
CA ALA A 186 -19.39 -2.11 -24.36
C ALA A 186 -19.91 -3.43 -24.94
N ALA A 187 -21.07 -3.35 -25.58
CA ALA A 187 -21.71 -4.48 -26.24
C ALA A 187 -22.01 -4.17 -27.71
N ALA A 188 -22.11 -5.22 -28.53
CA ALA A 188 -22.39 -5.07 -29.95
C ALA A 188 -23.82 -4.58 -30.22
N SER A 189 -24.03 -3.97 -31.39
CA SER A 189 -25.36 -3.54 -31.83
C SER A 189 -26.24 -4.74 -32.19
N SER A 190 -27.56 -4.55 -32.23
CA SER A 190 -28.52 -5.62 -32.56
C SER A 190 -28.31 -6.29 -33.92
N GLU A 191 -27.49 -5.70 -34.81
CA GLU A 191 -27.14 -6.23 -36.12
C GLU A 191 -25.88 -7.11 -36.10
N ALA A 192 -25.17 -7.15 -34.97
CA ALA A 192 -23.91 -7.84 -34.80
C ALA A 192 -24.07 -9.13 -33.96
N TRP A 193 -23.27 -10.14 -34.28
CA TRP A 193 -23.24 -11.42 -33.56
C TRP A 193 -21.81 -11.93 -33.41
N ALA A 194 -21.62 -12.84 -32.45
CA ALA A 194 -20.37 -13.54 -32.22
C ALA A 194 -20.35 -14.83 -33.06
N ASP A 195 -19.76 -14.73 -34.25
CA ASP A 195 -19.62 -15.82 -35.23
C ASP A 195 -18.56 -16.81 -34.77
N LYS A 196 -18.96 -18.05 -34.48
CA LYS A 196 -18.04 -19.11 -34.10
C LYS A 196 -17.21 -19.51 -35.31
N LEU A 197 -15.92 -19.75 -35.09
CA LEU A 197 -15.03 -20.26 -36.14
C LEU A 197 -15.20 -21.77 -36.41
N THR A 198 -16.36 -22.32 -36.09
CA THR A 198 -16.78 -23.71 -36.27
C THR A 198 -18.22 -23.71 -36.76
N GLY A 199 -18.61 -24.62 -37.65
CA GLY A 199 -19.95 -24.61 -38.22
C GLY A 199 -20.02 -23.78 -39.50
N GLN A 200 -21.11 -23.03 -39.69
CA GLN A 200 -21.32 -22.22 -40.90
C GLN A 200 -20.81 -20.79 -40.72
N VAL A 201 -19.48 -20.63 -40.81
CA VAL A 201 -18.80 -19.35 -40.63
C VAL A 201 -19.41 -18.24 -41.50
N GLY A 202 -19.79 -17.13 -40.87
CA GLY A 202 -20.36 -15.96 -41.52
C GLY A 202 -21.89 -15.99 -41.66
N ILE A 203 -22.55 -17.07 -41.22
CA ILE A 203 -24.01 -17.19 -41.18
C ILE A 203 -24.41 -17.30 -39.71
N LEU A 204 -25.31 -16.43 -39.26
CA LEU A 204 -25.80 -16.44 -37.88
C LEU A 204 -26.49 -17.77 -37.54
N GLU A 205 -25.95 -18.50 -36.56
CA GLU A 205 -26.51 -19.76 -36.05
C GLU A 205 -27.32 -19.53 -34.75
N PRO A 206 -28.37 -20.32 -34.45
CA PRO A 206 -29.28 -20.08 -33.30
C PRO A 206 -28.59 -20.03 -31.92
N GLU A 207 -27.47 -20.72 -31.75
CA GLU A 207 -26.69 -20.79 -30.52
C GLU A 207 -25.64 -19.67 -30.37
N GLU A 208 -25.55 -18.78 -31.35
CA GLU A 208 -24.63 -17.65 -31.33
C GLU A 208 -25.24 -16.44 -30.63
N LYS A 209 -24.39 -15.74 -29.87
CA LYS A 209 -24.81 -14.54 -29.17
C LYS A 209 -24.96 -13.39 -30.15
N LYS A 210 -25.98 -12.57 -29.93
CA LYS A 210 -26.30 -11.43 -30.80
C LYS A 210 -26.56 -10.17 -29.98
N GLY A 211 -26.22 -9.01 -30.52
CA GLY A 211 -26.50 -7.72 -29.92
C GLY A 211 -25.85 -7.54 -28.56
N LYS A 212 -26.67 -7.11 -27.59
CA LYS A 212 -26.22 -6.76 -26.24
C LYS A 212 -25.53 -7.91 -25.48
N ASP A 213 -25.73 -9.16 -25.90
CA ASP A 213 -25.10 -10.33 -25.28
C ASP A 213 -23.66 -10.56 -25.77
N VAL A 214 -23.23 -9.82 -26.80
CA VAL A 214 -21.87 -9.81 -27.34
C VAL A 214 -21.10 -8.66 -26.70
N ILE A 215 -20.40 -8.95 -25.59
CA ILE A 215 -19.54 -7.97 -24.90
C ILE A 215 -18.20 -7.88 -25.63
N VAL A 216 -17.69 -6.68 -25.86
CA VAL A 216 -16.42 -6.46 -26.59
C VAL A 216 -15.37 -5.67 -25.81
N LEU A 217 -15.78 -5.05 -24.70
CA LEU A 217 -14.94 -4.33 -23.75
C LEU A 217 -15.41 -4.65 -22.34
N ALA A 218 -14.50 -5.06 -21.46
CA ALA A 218 -14.80 -5.37 -20.07
C ALA A 218 -13.75 -4.80 -19.12
N ALA A 219 -14.14 -4.54 -17.89
CA ALA A 219 -13.26 -4.08 -16.83
C ALA A 219 -13.46 -4.90 -15.55
N SER A 220 -12.37 -5.08 -14.79
CA SER A 220 -12.34 -5.82 -13.53
C SER A 220 -11.40 -5.12 -12.55
N ASN A 221 -11.66 -5.29 -11.26
CA ASN A 221 -10.74 -4.91 -10.19
C ASN A 221 -10.12 -6.20 -9.63
N PHE A 222 -8.82 -6.22 -9.35
CA PHE A 222 -8.15 -7.41 -8.82
C PHE A 222 -6.99 -7.01 -7.91
N GLY A 223 -7.00 -7.49 -6.65
CA GLY A 223 -6.19 -6.88 -5.59
C GLY A 223 -6.32 -5.36 -5.63
N LEU A 224 -5.21 -4.63 -5.47
CA LEU A 224 -5.17 -3.16 -5.51
C LEU A 224 -5.28 -2.56 -6.92
N GLY A 225 -5.20 -3.39 -7.97
CA GLY A 225 -5.10 -2.94 -9.35
C GLY A 225 -6.38 -3.10 -10.15
N ARG A 226 -6.26 -2.75 -11.43
CA ARG A 226 -7.38 -2.69 -12.36
C ARG A 226 -7.02 -3.33 -13.68
N VAL A 227 -7.99 -4.00 -14.28
CA VAL A 227 -7.83 -4.71 -15.54
C VAL A 227 -8.88 -4.24 -16.53
N VAL A 228 -8.46 -3.93 -17.75
CA VAL A 228 -9.35 -3.73 -18.90
C VAL A 228 -9.00 -4.76 -19.94
N CYS A 229 -10.01 -5.37 -20.55
CA CYS A 229 -9.86 -6.26 -21.70
C CYS A 229 -10.66 -5.73 -22.87
N LEU A 230 -10.02 -5.61 -24.03
CA LEU A 230 -10.64 -5.19 -25.29
C LEU A 230 -10.45 -6.30 -26.32
N GLY A 231 -11.54 -6.80 -26.91
CA GLY A 231 -11.49 -7.94 -27.84
C GLY A 231 -10.94 -7.64 -29.24
N SER A 232 -10.47 -6.42 -29.52
CA SER A 232 -10.00 -6.01 -30.86
C SER A 232 -8.70 -5.22 -30.78
N SER A 233 -7.73 -5.63 -31.58
CA SER A 233 -6.41 -5.01 -31.66
C SER A 233 -6.33 -3.88 -32.68
N THR A 234 -7.32 -3.77 -33.56
CA THR A 234 -7.31 -2.82 -34.68
C THR A 234 -7.88 -1.45 -34.32
N LEU A 235 -8.32 -1.18 -33.09
CA LEU A 235 -8.86 0.15 -32.74
C LEU A 235 -7.79 1.24 -32.76
N PHE A 236 -6.58 0.89 -32.31
CA PHE A 236 -5.51 1.86 -32.06
C PHE A 236 -4.44 1.90 -33.15
N ILE A 237 -4.56 1.06 -34.19
CA ILE A 237 -3.67 1.14 -35.34
C ILE A 237 -3.90 2.44 -36.11
N ASP A 238 -2.85 2.98 -36.72
CA ASP A 238 -2.84 4.25 -37.43
C ASP A 238 -3.97 4.37 -38.46
N SER A 239 -4.20 3.30 -39.23
CA SER A 239 -5.25 3.27 -40.27
C SER A 239 -6.68 3.28 -39.73
N ASN A 240 -6.87 3.10 -38.43
CA ASN A 240 -8.18 3.00 -37.78
C ASN A 240 -8.27 3.86 -36.50
N LEU A 241 -7.31 4.76 -36.24
CA LEU A 241 -7.25 5.59 -35.03
C LEU A 241 -8.20 6.80 -35.11
N LEU A 242 -9.50 6.53 -34.95
CA LEU A 242 -10.56 7.54 -34.96
C LEU A 242 -10.59 8.39 -33.68
N ILE A 243 -11.28 9.53 -33.73
CA ILE A 243 -11.42 10.46 -32.60
C ILE A 243 -11.94 9.77 -31.34
N ASP A 244 -12.99 8.95 -31.49
CA ASP A 244 -13.57 8.23 -30.35
C ASP A 244 -12.68 7.06 -29.89
N HIS A 245 -11.85 6.47 -30.77
CA HIS A 245 -10.85 5.49 -30.36
C HIS A 245 -9.74 6.14 -29.52
N LYS A 246 -9.24 7.31 -29.94
CA LYS A 246 -8.28 8.11 -29.16
C LYS A 246 -8.83 8.42 -27.76
N LYS A 247 -10.08 8.90 -27.68
CA LYS A 247 -10.73 9.17 -26.39
C LYS A 247 -10.88 7.91 -25.54
N LEU A 248 -11.28 6.79 -26.15
CA LEU A 248 -11.43 5.52 -25.43
C LEU A 248 -10.09 5.08 -24.84
N GLY A 249 -9.03 5.03 -25.65
CA GLY A 249 -7.69 4.68 -25.19
C GLY A 249 -7.21 5.59 -24.06
N LEU A 250 -7.43 6.91 -24.20
CA LEU A 250 -7.11 7.88 -23.15
C LEU A 250 -7.91 7.64 -21.86
N ASN A 251 -9.21 7.35 -21.96
CA ASN A 251 -10.05 7.09 -20.80
C ASN A 251 -9.67 5.77 -20.12
N ILE A 252 -9.32 4.73 -20.89
CA ILE A 252 -8.80 3.45 -20.38
C ILE A 252 -7.53 3.71 -19.57
N LEU A 253 -6.53 4.37 -20.15
CA LEU A 253 -5.27 4.63 -19.46
C LEU A 253 -5.45 5.53 -18.26
N LYS A 254 -6.27 6.60 -18.37
CA LYS A 254 -6.62 7.42 -17.21
C LYS A 254 -7.30 6.61 -16.11
N TRP A 255 -8.17 5.67 -16.43
CA TRP A 255 -8.84 4.85 -15.42
C TRP A 255 -7.85 3.86 -14.80
N LEU A 256 -7.10 3.12 -15.61
CA LEU A 256 -6.06 2.18 -15.16
C LEU A 256 -4.97 2.86 -14.32
N SER A 257 -4.61 4.10 -14.66
CA SER A 257 -3.58 4.89 -13.98
C SER A 257 -4.14 5.87 -12.94
N SER A 258 -5.47 5.97 -12.79
CA SER A 258 -6.09 6.89 -11.81
C SER A 258 -5.84 6.38 -10.41
N SER A 259 -6.22 7.16 -9.41
CA SER A 259 -6.19 6.76 -8.02
C SER A 259 -7.58 6.97 -7.43
N GLU A 260 -8.21 5.86 -7.03
CA GLU A 260 -9.45 5.63 -6.25
C GLU A 260 -10.74 6.47 -6.53
N PRO A 261 -11.95 5.94 -6.29
CA PRO A 261 -13.21 6.70 -6.39
C PRO A 261 -13.43 7.67 -5.19
N LEU A 262 -13.69 8.94 -5.48
CA LEU A 262 -13.95 9.99 -4.48
C LEU A 262 -15.28 9.74 -3.75
N ARG A 263 -15.27 9.61 -2.41
CA ARG A 263 -16.48 9.46 -1.59
C ARG A 263 -17.06 10.77 -1.10
N ALA A 264 -16.21 11.64 -0.57
CA ALA A 264 -16.63 12.93 -0.02
C ALA A 264 -15.47 13.92 -0.03
N SER A 265 -15.81 15.21 0.06
CA SER A 265 -14.82 16.27 0.15
C SER A 265 -15.32 17.49 0.90
N ILE A 266 -14.41 18.20 1.55
CA ILE A 266 -14.63 19.54 2.11
C ILE A 266 -13.61 20.50 1.48
N GLN A 267 -13.98 21.77 1.33
CA GLN A 267 -13.10 22.76 0.70
C GLN A 267 -13.36 24.19 1.18
N ASN A 268 -12.29 24.97 1.21
CA ASN A 268 -12.32 26.42 1.35
C ASN A 268 -11.66 27.07 0.12
N ARG A 269 -11.33 28.37 0.17
CA ARG A 269 -10.69 29.09 -0.94
C ARG A 269 -9.22 28.72 -1.19
N PHE A 270 -8.60 27.95 -0.28
CA PHE A 270 -7.18 27.62 -0.30
C PHE A 270 -6.92 26.13 -0.55
N VAL A 271 -7.72 25.26 0.06
CA VAL A 271 -7.49 23.82 0.18
C VAL A 271 -8.80 23.06 -0.01
N ARG A 272 -8.70 21.90 -0.65
CA ARG A 272 -9.76 20.92 -0.81
C ARG A 272 -9.25 19.57 -0.32
N LEU A 273 -9.87 19.07 0.75
CA LEU A 273 -9.63 17.73 1.27
C LEU A 273 -10.64 16.77 0.65
N LYS A 274 -10.15 15.65 0.15
CA LYS A 274 -10.93 14.57 -0.45
C LYS A 274 -10.67 13.27 0.28
N PHE A 275 -11.71 12.48 0.50
CA PHE A 275 -11.60 11.12 1.00
C PHE A 275 -12.02 10.13 -0.08
N PHE A 276 -11.18 9.14 -0.28
CA PHE A 276 -11.34 8.05 -1.24
C PHE A 276 -11.46 6.76 -0.47
N ASP A 277 -12.31 5.88 -0.99
CA ASP A 277 -12.58 4.59 -0.35
C ASP A 277 -13.03 3.60 -1.41
N ASP A 278 -12.27 2.52 -1.56
CA ASP A 278 -12.64 1.37 -2.39
C ASP A 278 -12.74 0.10 -1.54
N ASN A 279 -12.65 -1.08 -2.15
CA ASN A 279 -12.74 -2.35 -1.42
C ASN A 279 -11.42 -2.77 -0.76
N LEU A 280 -10.32 -2.00 -0.89
CA LEU A 280 -8.97 -2.40 -0.49
C LEU A 280 -8.19 -1.38 0.35
N HIS A 281 -8.39 -0.08 0.17
CA HIS A 281 -7.83 0.97 1.03
C HIS A 281 -8.72 2.21 1.14
N SER A 282 -8.63 2.90 2.26
CA SER A 282 -9.18 4.24 2.44
C SER A 282 -8.05 5.26 2.47
N SER A 283 -8.13 6.31 1.66
CA SER A 283 -7.06 7.30 1.52
C SER A 283 -7.60 8.74 1.46
N TYR A 284 -6.74 9.70 1.76
CA TYR A 284 -7.05 11.13 1.66
C TYR A 284 -6.16 11.81 0.61
N GLN A 285 -6.74 12.76 -0.12
CA GLN A 285 -6.00 13.66 -1.01
C GLN A 285 -6.23 15.11 -0.58
N ILE A 286 -5.16 15.89 -0.62
CA ILE A 286 -5.22 17.34 -0.39
C ILE A 286 -4.85 18.05 -1.67
N ASP A 287 -5.85 18.73 -2.24
CA ASP A 287 -5.67 19.67 -3.33
C ASP A 287 -5.55 21.09 -2.79
N VAL A 288 -4.80 21.91 -3.49
CA VAL A 288 -4.52 23.30 -3.17
C VAL A 288 -4.89 24.18 -4.35
N TRP A 289 -5.43 25.37 -4.08
CA TRP A 289 -5.76 26.34 -5.12
C TRP A 289 -4.51 27.11 -5.58
N ASP A 290 -4.19 26.98 -6.86
CA ASP A 290 -3.15 27.76 -7.54
C ASP A 290 -3.77 29.02 -8.17
N ASP A 291 -3.37 30.19 -7.66
CA ASP A 291 -3.91 31.48 -8.11
C ASP A 291 -3.41 31.90 -9.49
N GLU A 292 -2.24 31.45 -9.91
CA GLU A 292 -1.65 31.77 -11.20
C GLU A 292 -2.24 30.87 -12.28
N ALA A 293 -2.29 29.56 -12.02
CA ALA A 293 -2.85 28.58 -12.94
C ALA A 293 -4.39 28.50 -12.92
N LYS A 294 -5.04 29.21 -11.99
CA LYS A 294 -6.50 29.23 -11.79
C LYS A 294 -7.12 27.83 -11.71
N LYS A 295 -6.42 26.89 -11.06
CA LYS A 295 -6.85 25.49 -10.94
C LYS A 295 -6.48 24.90 -9.59
N TRP A 296 -7.14 23.79 -9.26
CA TRP A 296 -6.73 22.93 -8.16
C TRP A 296 -5.54 22.08 -8.57
N VAL A 297 -4.52 22.04 -7.73
CA VAL A 297 -3.31 21.24 -7.89
C VAL A 297 -3.20 20.30 -6.70
N THR A 298 -2.95 19.02 -6.95
CA THR A 298 -2.78 18.04 -5.88
C THR A 298 -1.44 18.27 -5.18
N ALA A 299 -1.51 18.65 -3.90
CA ALA A 299 -0.33 18.86 -3.07
C ALA A 299 0.10 17.54 -2.40
N TYR A 300 -0.87 16.78 -1.91
CA TYR A 300 -0.64 15.49 -1.27
C TYR A 300 -1.66 14.49 -1.77
N HIS A 301 -1.17 13.30 -2.11
CA HIS A 301 -1.96 12.22 -2.64
C HIS A 301 -1.71 10.95 -1.83
N ASP A 302 -2.70 10.06 -1.78
CA ASP A 302 -2.63 8.78 -1.11
C ASP A 302 -2.17 8.86 0.36
N ILE A 303 -2.73 9.82 1.10
CA ILE A 303 -2.45 9.99 2.53
C ILE A 303 -3.25 8.91 3.27
N ARG A 304 -2.56 7.95 3.86
CA ARG A 304 -3.16 6.86 4.63
C ARG A 304 -2.83 7.01 6.10
N PHE A 305 -3.84 6.82 6.94
CA PHE A 305 -3.64 6.73 8.38
C PHE A 305 -3.36 5.27 8.74
N TYR A 306 -2.31 5.04 9.52
CA TYR A 306 -2.09 3.76 10.15
C TYR A 306 -2.10 3.91 11.66
N THR A 307 -2.41 2.82 12.33
CA THR A 307 -2.30 2.76 13.78
C THR A 307 -1.57 1.51 14.18
N THR A 308 -0.87 1.62 15.32
CA THR A 308 -0.23 0.49 15.99
C THR A 308 -1.00 0.24 17.28
N SER A 309 -1.26 -1.02 17.59
CA SER A 309 -1.77 -1.43 18.91
C SER A 309 -0.68 -2.17 19.69
N LYS A 310 -0.82 -2.24 21.01
CA LYS A 310 0.10 -3.00 21.88
C LYS A 310 0.15 -4.49 21.56
N GLU A 311 -0.87 -4.98 20.86
CA GLU A 311 -1.05 -6.36 20.44
C GLU A 311 -0.39 -6.64 19.07
N GLY A 312 0.36 -5.67 18.52
CA GLY A 312 1.13 -5.83 17.27
C GLY A 312 0.35 -5.57 15.99
N PHE A 313 -0.90 -5.09 16.08
CA PHE A 313 -1.71 -4.79 14.90
C PHE A 313 -1.28 -3.48 14.22
N ASN A 314 -0.94 -3.57 12.93
CA ASN A 314 -0.67 -2.43 12.04
C ASN A 314 -1.75 -2.39 10.94
N TYR A 315 -2.64 -1.39 10.95
CA TYR A 315 -3.69 -1.25 9.94
C TYR A 315 -3.36 -0.20 8.89
N THR A 316 -3.67 -0.47 7.62
CA THR A 316 -4.23 0.53 6.70
C THR A 316 -5.73 0.25 6.61
N TRP A 317 -6.56 1.22 6.93
CA TRP A 317 -7.99 0.98 7.14
C TRP A 317 -8.69 0.73 5.80
N ASN A 318 -9.13 -0.50 5.59
CA ASN A 318 -10.21 -0.84 4.69
C ASN A 318 -10.97 -2.03 5.26
N MET A 319 -12.16 -1.75 5.76
CA MET A 319 -13.07 -2.75 6.26
C MET A 319 -14.42 -2.27 5.77
N GLY A 320 -14.99 -2.94 4.77
CA GLY A 320 -16.27 -2.58 4.17
C GLY A 320 -17.32 -2.21 5.23
N ASP A 321 -18.21 -1.27 4.89
CA ASP A 321 -19.18 -0.53 5.75
C ASP A 321 -18.71 0.83 6.31
N ILE A 322 -17.78 1.51 5.62
CA ILE A 322 -17.36 2.88 5.97
C ILE A 322 -18.49 3.87 5.72
N SER A 323 -18.84 4.64 6.75
CA SER A 323 -19.78 5.75 6.62
C SER A 323 -19.04 7.08 6.61
N VAL A 324 -19.38 7.94 5.65
CA VAL A 324 -18.75 9.24 5.48
C VAL A 324 -19.81 10.33 5.54
N GLU A 325 -19.60 11.32 6.39
CA GLU A 325 -20.47 12.47 6.55
C GLU A 325 -19.68 13.78 6.39
N THR A 326 -20.29 14.80 5.80
CA THR A 326 -19.77 16.17 5.81
C THR A 326 -20.69 17.07 6.61
N ARG A 327 -20.12 17.93 7.46
CA ARG A 327 -20.87 18.88 8.28
C ARG A 327 -20.23 20.26 8.23
N SER A 328 -21.04 21.29 8.38
CA SER A 328 -20.59 22.68 8.51
C SER A 328 -20.99 23.19 9.87
N THR A 329 -20.01 23.59 10.69
CA THR A 329 -20.23 24.08 12.06
C THR A 329 -19.52 25.42 12.23
N GLY A 330 -20.28 26.52 12.17
CA GLY A 330 -19.74 27.88 12.30
C GLY A 330 -18.64 28.18 11.28
N GLU A 331 -17.42 28.40 11.75
CA GLU A 331 -16.24 28.73 10.92
C GLU A 331 -15.50 27.51 10.35
N HIS A 332 -15.99 26.29 10.56
CA HIS A 332 -15.31 25.05 10.17
C HIS A 332 -16.19 24.16 9.29
N GLN A 333 -15.56 23.53 8.31
CA GLN A 333 -16.10 22.36 7.62
C GLN A 333 -15.46 21.11 8.19
N VAL A 334 -16.27 20.07 8.38
CA VAL A 334 -15.86 18.82 9.01
C VAL A 334 -16.18 17.68 8.06
N LEU A 335 -15.20 16.82 7.84
CA LEU A 335 -15.34 15.54 7.15
C LEU A 335 -15.18 14.45 8.21
N ILE A 336 -16.24 13.67 8.41
CA ILE A 336 -16.31 12.60 9.40
C ILE A 336 -16.25 11.28 8.64
N VAL A 337 -15.24 10.46 8.93
CA VAL A 337 -15.09 9.13 8.37
C VAL A 337 -15.17 8.13 9.52
N LYS A 338 -16.25 7.35 9.57
CA LYS A 338 -16.43 6.30 10.56
C LYS A 338 -16.09 4.98 9.91
N TYR A 339 -15.09 4.31 10.46
CA TYR A 339 -14.81 2.94 10.11
C TYR A 339 -15.79 2.06 10.88
N PRO A 340 -16.45 1.11 10.21
CA PRO A 340 -17.48 0.30 10.81
C PRO A 340 -16.91 -0.49 11.99
N LYS A 341 -17.83 -0.88 12.87
CA LYS A 341 -17.61 -2.00 13.77
C LYS A 341 -17.35 -3.21 12.88
N ALA A 342 -16.09 -3.57 12.66
CA ALA A 342 -15.77 -4.87 12.09
C ALA A 342 -16.58 -5.92 12.88
N GLY A 343 -17.15 -6.90 12.17
CA GLY A 343 -17.84 -8.03 12.78
C GLY A 343 -17.02 -8.57 13.95
N GLN A 344 -17.70 -9.10 14.98
CA GLN A 344 -17.11 -9.52 16.26
C GLN A 344 -15.64 -9.94 16.13
N TYR A 345 -14.69 -9.03 16.41
CA TYR A 345 -13.41 -9.42 17.00
C TYR A 345 -13.74 -9.87 18.42
N GLY A 346 -14.43 -11.00 18.47
CA GLY A 346 -14.71 -11.76 19.66
C GLY A 346 -13.66 -12.85 19.73
N TYR A 347 -13.58 -13.43 20.91
CA TYR A 347 -12.94 -14.73 21.09
C TYR A 347 -13.39 -15.69 19.98
N GLU A 348 -12.51 -15.93 19.01
CA GLU A 348 -12.68 -17.01 18.04
C GLU A 348 -12.03 -18.24 18.67
N SER A 349 -12.76 -19.35 18.71
CA SER A 349 -12.27 -20.59 19.26
C SER A 349 -12.87 -21.75 18.51
N LYS A 350 -12.00 -22.51 17.84
CA LYS A 350 -12.33 -23.78 17.21
C LYS A 350 -11.78 -24.90 18.08
N VAL A 351 -12.67 -25.78 18.53
CA VAL A 351 -12.32 -26.95 19.35
C VAL A 351 -12.48 -28.20 18.48
N ILE A 352 -11.41 -29.00 18.39
CA ILE A 352 -11.44 -30.35 17.83
C ILE A 352 -11.40 -31.32 19.00
N ASP A 353 -12.46 -32.10 19.16
CA ASP A 353 -12.53 -33.19 20.13
C ASP A 353 -11.97 -34.47 19.48
N ILE A 354 -10.72 -34.82 19.83
CA ILE A 354 -9.93 -35.84 19.13
C ILE A 354 -10.59 -37.24 19.21
N GLY A 355 -11.35 -37.49 20.27
CA GLY A 355 -12.07 -38.74 20.47
C GLY A 355 -13.45 -38.81 19.82
N SER A 356 -13.98 -37.70 19.31
CA SER A 356 -15.35 -37.60 18.80
C SER A 356 -15.47 -38.04 17.34
N GLU A 357 -16.46 -38.88 17.02
CA GLU A 357 -16.80 -39.24 15.63
C GLU A 357 -17.16 -38.01 14.77
N ARG A 358 -17.61 -36.90 15.40
CA ARG A 358 -17.97 -35.68 14.67
C ARG A 358 -16.77 -34.91 14.11
N ASP A 359 -15.61 -35.07 14.75
CA ASP A 359 -14.38 -34.33 14.41
C ASP A 359 -13.34 -35.26 13.74
N GLU A 360 -13.70 -36.50 13.41
CA GLU A 360 -12.79 -37.46 12.77
C GLU A 360 -12.29 -36.98 11.40
N SER A 361 -13.08 -36.15 10.70
CA SER A 361 -12.64 -35.49 9.45
C SER A 361 -11.48 -34.51 9.64
N ASN A 362 -11.22 -34.08 10.88
CA ASN A 362 -10.09 -33.21 11.22
C ASN A 362 -8.83 -34.00 11.56
N LEU A 363 -8.90 -35.33 11.55
CA LEU A 363 -7.75 -36.21 11.78
C LEU A 363 -7.32 -36.82 10.43
N TYR A 364 -6.03 -36.72 10.12
CA TYR A 364 -5.45 -37.30 8.92
C TYR A 364 -4.22 -38.13 9.29
N GLY A 365 -3.99 -39.22 8.55
CA GLY A 365 -2.90 -40.16 8.80
C GLY A 365 -3.30 -41.44 9.52
N LYS A 366 -2.48 -42.49 9.36
CA LYS A 366 -2.69 -43.82 9.95
C LYS A 366 -2.07 -44.00 11.34
N GLY A 367 -1.46 -42.96 11.89
CA GLY A 367 -0.83 -43.02 13.21
C GLY A 367 -1.73 -42.64 14.38
N TRP A 368 -3.02 -42.36 14.14
CA TRP A 368 -4.02 -42.24 15.19
C TRP A 368 -4.55 -43.62 15.62
N SER A 369 -4.72 -43.85 16.93
CA SER A 369 -5.43 -45.03 17.42
C SER A 369 -6.95 -44.91 17.21
N GLU A 370 -7.65 -46.03 17.41
CA GLU A 370 -9.08 -46.02 17.69
C GLU A 370 -9.37 -45.18 18.96
N PRO A 371 -10.53 -44.52 19.03
CA PRO A 371 -10.91 -43.73 20.19
C PRO A 371 -11.20 -44.63 21.40
N PHE A 372 -10.79 -44.19 22.59
CA PHE A 372 -11.05 -44.88 23.85
C PHE A 372 -11.26 -43.90 25.00
N THR A 373 -11.81 -44.35 26.12
CA THR A 373 -12.20 -43.46 27.22
C THR A 373 -11.27 -43.57 28.43
N ILE A 374 -10.81 -42.42 28.94
CA ILE A 374 -10.07 -42.30 30.20
C ILE A 374 -10.75 -41.22 31.05
N ASN A 375 -11.14 -41.54 32.29
CA ASN A 375 -11.72 -40.57 33.24
C ASN A 375 -12.86 -39.72 32.62
N ASN A 376 -13.81 -40.35 31.92
CA ASN A 376 -14.92 -39.72 31.18
C ASN A 376 -14.53 -38.79 30.01
N ARG A 377 -13.29 -38.86 29.51
CA ARG A 377 -12.86 -38.18 28.27
C ARG A 377 -12.57 -39.20 27.19
N THR A 378 -13.07 -38.95 25.99
CA THR A 378 -12.76 -39.79 24.83
C THR A 378 -11.51 -39.24 24.16
N VAL A 379 -10.49 -40.08 24.03
CA VAL A 379 -9.15 -39.68 23.56
C VAL A 379 -8.67 -40.62 22.47
N ARG A 380 -7.61 -40.20 21.77
CA ARG A 380 -6.82 -41.08 20.89
C ARG A 380 -5.34 -41.00 21.25
N GLN A 381 -4.62 -42.06 20.89
CA GLN A 381 -3.17 -42.10 20.93
C GLN A 381 -2.58 -41.70 19.59
N VAL A 382 -1.52 -40.93 19.66
CA VAL A 382 -0.55 -40.70 18.59
C VAL A 382 0.50 -41.80 18.71
N LEU A 383 0.55 -42.68 17.71
CA LEU A 383 1.46 -43.82 17.70
C LEU A 383 2.90 -43.37 17.41
N PRO A 384 3.90 -43.84 18.20
CA PRO A 384 5.29 -43.42 18.04
C PRO A 384 5.88 -43.76 16.67
N GLY A 385 6.83 -42.95 16.21
CA GLY A 385 7.61 -43.22 14.98
C GLY A 385 6.83 -43.07 13.67
N ARG A 386 5.68 -42.38 13.70
CA ARG A 386 4.86 -42.07 12.51
C ARG A 386 5.02 -40.60 12.14
N GLU A 387 5.07 -40.31 10.83
CA GLU A 387 5.22 -38.95 10.29
C GLU A 387 3.93 -38.43 9.62
N ASP A 388 2.93 -39.30 9.44
CA ASP A 388 1.68 -38.99 8.74
C ASP A 388 0.57 -38.46 9.66
N ILE A 389 0.83 -38.29 10.96
CA ILE A 389 -0.18 -37.90 11.96
C ILE A 389 -0.43 -36.39 11.91
N HIS A 390 -1.53 -35.98 11.26
CA HIS A 390 -1.88 -34.58 11.07
C HIS A 390 -3.26 -34.24 11.66
N LEU A 391 -3.37 -33.04 12.24
CA LEU A 391 -4.64 -32.36 12.49
C LEU A 391 -4.91 -31.38 11.33
N LEU A 392 -6.15 -31.39 10.83
CA LEU A 392 -6.63 -30.48 9.80
C LEU A 392 -7.48 -29.39 10.45
N LEU A 393 -7.02 -28.14 10.35
CA LEU A 393 -7.71 -26.96 10.88
C LEU A 393 -8.13 -26.07 9.71
N ASP A 394 -9.28 -25.42 9.82
CA ASP A 394 -9.66 -24.44 8.79
C ASP A 394 -8.78 -23.22 8.94
N TYR A 395 -8.34 -22.65 7.82
CA TYR A 395 -7.53 -21.45 7.84
C TYR A 395 -8.40 -20.24 8.27
N PRO A 396 -8.06 -19.51 9.35
CA PRO A 396 -8.92 -18.47 9.89
C PRO A 396 -9.17 -17.32 8.91
N GLU A 397 -10.38 -16.75 8.92
CA GLU A 397 -10.73 -15.59 8.09
C GLU A 397 -9.85 -14.37 8.41
N HIS A 398 -9.45 -14.22 9.67
CA HIS A 398 -8.57 -13.15 10.16
C HIS A 398 -7.17 -13.69 10.47
N SER A 399 -6.49 -14.25 9.48
CA SER A 399 -5.19 -14.92 9.66
C SER A 399 -4.04 -14.00 10.11
N TRP A 400 -4.24 -12.67 10.09
CA TRP A 400 -3.30 -11.69 10.62
C TRP A 400 -3.38 -11.53 12.15
N LEU A 401 -4.38 -12.13 12.81
CA LEU A 401 -4.46 -12.16 14.26
C LEU A 401 -3.48 -13.18 14.87
N GLN A 402 -3.04 -12.94 16.11
CA GLN A 402 -2.23 -13.90 16.85
C GLN A 402 -3.13 -15.03 17.39
N TYR A 403 -2.97 -16.24 16.89
CA TYR A 403 -3.70 -17.41 17.40
C TYR A 403 -2.84 -18.22 18.36
N ASN A 404 -3.47 -18.90 19.30
CA ASN A 404 -2.86 -19.92 20.14
C ASN A 404 -3.48 -21.27 19.83
N LEU A 405 -2.63 -22.28 19.62
CA LEU A 405 -3.02 -23.68 19.59
C LEU A 405 -2.78 -24.30 20.97
N SER A 406 -3.86 -24.63 21.66
CA SER A 406 -3.82 -25.42 22.89
C SER A 406 -4.02 -26.89 22.60
N LEU A 407 -3.12 -27.74 23.10
CA LEU A 407 -3.31 -29.20 23.11
C LEU A 407 -3.53 -29.67 24.54
N ILE A 408 -4.66 -30.32 24.79
CA ILE A 408 -5.00 -30.95 26.07
C ILE A 408 -4.68 -32.43 25.97
N TYR A 409 -3.79 -32.91 26.83
CA TYR A 409 -3.24 -34.27 26.76
C TYR A 409 -3.07 -34.90 28.14
N ALA A 410 -2.99 -36.23 28.17
CA ALA A 410 -2.62 -36.97 29.37
C ALA A 410 -1.11 -37.24 29.36
N ASP A 411 -0.40 -36.78 30.39
CA ASP A 411 1.03 -37.07 30.59
C ASP A 411 1.20 -38.48 31.15
N ALA A 412 0.92 -39.47 30.29
CA ALA A 412 1.05 -40.89 30.56
C ALA A 412 2.16 -41.46 29.67
N GLY A 413 3.22 -42.00 30.28
CA GLY A 413 4.39 -42.54 29.56
C GLY A 413 5.58 -41.59 29.52
N LYS A 414 6.65 -41.99 28.82
CA LYS A 414 7.89 -41.23 28.67
C LYS A 414 8.28 -41.10 27.20
N GLY A 415 8.58 -39.88 26.78
CA GLY A 415 8.86 -39.61 25.38
C GLY A 415 9.01 -38.14 25.05
N ARG A 416 9.42 -37.86 23.81
CA ARG A 416 9.48 -36.53 23.22
C ARG A 416 8.32 -36.36 22.24
N VAL A 417 7.69 -35.20 22.28
CA VAL A 417 6.60 -34.82 21.38
C VAL A 417 7.01 -33.56 20.64
N ASP A 418 7.00 -33.62 19.32
CA ASP A 418 7.25 -32.49 18.43
C ASP A 418 5.95 -32.09 17.75
N THR A 419 5.54 -30.84 17.95
CA THR A 419 4.40 -30.25 17.24
C THR A 419 4.92 -29.44 16.07
N ASN A 420 4.49 -29.80 14.87
CA ASN A 420 4.96 -29.26 13.61
C ASN A 420 3.82 -28.58 12.84
N ILE A 421 4.14 -27.61 12.00
CA ILE A 421 3.20 -26.98 11.07
C ILE A 421 3.74 -27.08 9.65
N LEU A 422 2.85 -27.36 8.70
CA LEU A 422 3.22 -27.40 7.30
C LEU A 422 3.29 -25.97 6.75
N THR A 423 4.47 -25.57 6.28
CA THR A 423 4.71 -24.29 5.60
C THR A 423 4.98 -24.53 4.12
N TRP A 424 5.00 -23.48 3.31
CA TRP A 424 5.43 -23.56 1.91
C TRP A 424 6.88 -24.02 1.73
N LYS A 425 7.72 -23.96 2.79
CA LYS A 425 9.09 -24.48 2.83
C LYS A 425 9.18 -25.94 3.29
N GLY A 426 8.05 -26.57 3.62
CA GLY A 426 7.98 -27.88 4.26
C GLY A 426 7.60 -27.78 5.74
N TRP A 427 7.75 -28.91 6.45
CA TRP A 427 7.42 -29.00 7.88
C TRP A 427 8.37 -28.17 8.74
N MET A 428 7.81 -27.40 9.66
CA MET A 428 8.53 -26.63 10.66
C MET A 428 8.08 -27.02 12.06
N THR A 429 9.01 -27.32 12.96
CA THR A 429 8.69 -27.57 14.37
C THR A 429 8.35 -26.26 15.06
N ILE A 430 7.14 -26.19 15.62
CA ILE A 430 6.65 -25.07 16.43
C ILE A 430 7.20 -25.20 17.85
N GLU A 431 7.09 -26.40 18.43
CA GLU A 431 7.51 -26.67 19.81
C GLU A 431 7.88 -28.14 19.98
N SER A 432 8.86 -28.40 20.86
CA SER A 432 9.28 -29.73 21.29
C SER A 432 9.21 -29.84 22.81
N PHE A 433 8.46 -30.78 23.34
CA PHE A 433 8.33 -31.00 24.78
C PHE A 433 8.42 -32.48 25.16
N HIS A 434 8.57 -32.77 26.44
CA HIS A 434 8.72 -34.14 26.96
C HIS A 434 7.55 -34.51 27.87
N ILE A 435 7.03 -35.72 27.68
CA ILE A 435 6.13 -36.38 28.63
C ILE A 435 6.96 -37.22 29.61
N ASN A 436 6.59 -37.16 30.89
CA ASN A 436 7.34 -37.75 31.99
C ASN A 436 6.55 -38.81 32.77
N GLY A 437 5.27 -38.99 32.45
CA GLY A 437 4.44 -40.05 33.01
C GLY A 437 3.90 -39.67 34.38
N THR A 438 3.55 -38.41 34.58
CA THR A 438 2.98 -37.92 35.85
C THR A 438 1.56 -38.40 36.10
N ASN A 439 0.91 -39.01 35.10
CA ASN A 439 -0.49 -39.45 35.11
C ASN A 439 -1.48 -38.31 35.41
N LYS A 440 -1.13 -37.09 35.01
CA LYS A 440 -1.99 -35.90 35.11
C LYS A 440 -2.37 -35.39 33.73
N TRP A 441 -3.50 -34.69 33.68
CA TRP A 441 -3.85 -33.89 32.51
C TRP A 441 -2.99 -32.63 32.47
N ALA A 442 -2.51 -32.30 31.29
CA ALA A 442 -1.74 -31.10 31.03
C ALA A 442 -2.29 -30.39 29.78
N GLU A 443 -2.00 -29.10 29.70
CA GLU A 443 -2.29 -28.27 28.54
C GLU A 443 -0.99 -27.57 28.14
N ILE A 444 -0.71 -27.57 26.84
CA ILE A 444 0.32 -26.74 26.24
C ILE A 444 -0.34 -25.74 25.31
N SER A 445 -0.01 -24.46 25.44
CA SER A 445 -0.53 -23.38 24.59
C SER A 445 0.61 -22.83 23.74
N LEU A 446 0.48 -22.95 22.43
CA LEU A 446 1.51 -22.63 21.44
C LEU A 446 1.08 -21.41 20.63
N PRO A 447 1.83 -20.29 20.66
CA PRO A 447 1.54 -19.16 19.77
C PRO A 447 1.82 -19.57 18.32
N LEU A 448 0.84 -19.35 17.44
CA LEU A 448 0.94 -19.64 16.02
C LEU A 448 1.16 -18.37 15.21
N ASN A 449 2.19 -18.39 14.37
CA ASN A 449 2.35 -17.42 13.31
C ASN A 449 1.82 -18.04 12.00
N LEU A 450 0.71 -17.50 11.49
CA LEU A 450 0.10 -18.01 10.26
C LEU A 450 0.73 -17.45 8.98
N SER A 451 1.62 -16.46 9.07
CA SER A 451 2.32 -15.86 7.92
C SER A 451 3.36 -16.81 7.33
N GLY A 452 2.92 -17.70 6.45
CA GLY A 452 3.77 -18.69 5.78
C GLY A 452 3.30 -20.14 5.93
N VAL A 453 2.15 -20.36 6.57
CA VAL A 453 1.51 -21.67 6.60
C VAL A 453 1.04 -22.07 5.21
N TYR A 454 1.24 -23.32 4.85
CA TYR A 454 0.69 -23.89 3.62
C TYR A 454 -0.80 -24.17 3.82
N VAL A 455 -1.64 -23.64 2.93
CA VAL A 455 -3.08 -23.84 2.95
C VAL A 455 -3.48 -24.62 1.71
N ASP A 456 -4.23 -25.70 1.89
CA ASP A 456 -4.76 -26.49 0.79
C ASP A 456 -5.85 -25.69 0.05
N SER A 457 -5.61 -25.35 -1.21
CA SER A 457 -6.47 -24.45 -1.99
C SER A 457 -7.86 -25.01 -2.30
N LYS A 458 -8.09 -26.32 -2.11
CA LYS A 458 -9.40 -26.95 -2.34
C LYS A 458 -10.25 -26.97 -1.08
N THR A 459 -9.62 -27.16 0.07
CA THR A 459 -10.31 -27.34 1.36
C THR A 459 -10.23 -26.13 2.27
N ASN A 460 -9.31 -25.19 1.97
CA ASN A 460 -8.95 -24.06 2.83
C ASN A 460 -8.46 -24.50 4.22
N GLN A 461 -7.78 -25.65 4.29
CA GLN A 461 -7.28 -26.22 5.55
C GLN A 461 -5.76 -26.13 5.67
N MET A 462 -5.30 -25.88 6.89
CA MET A 462 -3.90 -25.98 7.30
C MET A 462 -3.65 -27.29 8.07
N ARG A 463 -2.38 -27.74 8.09
CA ARG A 463 -1.97 -29.01 8.70
C ARG A 463 -1.02 -28.82 9.87
N ILE A 464 -1.36 -29.42 11.01
CA ILE A 464 -0.50 -29.54 12.19
C ILE A 464 -0.06 -30.99 12.34
N GLY A 465 1.24 -31.26 12.26
CA GLY A 465 1.81 -32.59 12.40
C GLY A 465 2.25 -32.85 13.83
N ILE A 466 1.97 -34.04 14.35
CA ILE A 466 2.41 -34.43 15.70
C ILE A 466 3.31 -35.64 15.57
N HIS A 467 4.56 -35.49 15.96
CA HIS A 467 5.54 -36.57 15.96
C HIS A 467 5.91 -36.95 17.40
N VAL A 468 6.00 -38.26 17.66
CA VAL A 468 6.24 -38.79 19.01
C VAL A 468 7.34 -39.84 18.96
N GLU A 469 8.31 -39.68 19.86
CA GLU A 469 9.35 -40.66 20.16
C GLU A 469 9.17 -41.19 21.58
N GLY A 470 9.23 -42.52 21.78
CA GLY A 470 9.03 -43.15 23.08
C GLY A 470 7.64 -43.78 23.22
N ASP A 471 6.96 -43.56 24.34
CA ASP A 471 5.61 -44.05 24.58
C ASP A 471 4.54 -43.25 23.79
N PRO A 472 3.37 -43.85 23.48
CA PRO A 472 2.29 -43.16 22.76
C PRO A 472 1.80 -41.90 23.48
N PHE A 473 1.54 -40.84 22.72
CA PHE A 473 1.03 -39.57 23.28
C PHE A 473 -0.50 -39.53 23.22
N ILE A 474 -1.14 -39.32 24.37
CA ILE A 474 -2.61 -39.39 24.51
C ILE A 474 -3.20 -37.98 24.46
N ILE A 475 -4.00 -37.69 23.43
CA ILE A 475 -4.60 -36.36 23.22
C ILE A 475 -6.13 -36.43 23.38
N ASP A 476 -6.67 -35.46 24.10
CA ASP A 476 -8.10 -35.24 24.28
C ASP A 476 -8.63 -34.19 23.30
N LYS A 477 -8.05 -32.98 23.31
CA LYS A 477 -8.54 -31.85 22.50
C LYS A 477 -7.43 -31.01 21.91
N ALA A 478 -7.70 -30.46 20.73
CA ALA A 478 -6.96 -29.35 20.17
C ALA A 478 -7.88 -28.13 20.09
N ILE A 479 -7.42 -26.97 20.57
CA ILE A 479 -8.18 -25.72 20.59
C ILE A 479 -7.36 -24.66 19.88
N LEU A 480 -7.87 -24.12 18.78
CA LEU A 480 -7.31 -22.95 18.12
C LEU A 480 -8.10 -21.73 18.57
N SER A 481 -7.46 -20.74 19.19
CA SER A 481 -8.18 -19.56 19.68
C SER A 481 -7.43 -18.24 19.55
N ASN A 482 -8.18 -17.14 19.49
CA ASN A 482 -7.70 -15.76 19.56
C ASN A 482 -8.50 -14.98 20.62
N ALA A 483 -7.87 -13.99 21.26
CA ALA A 483 -8.50 -13.17 22.31
C ALA A 483 -8.44 -11.65 22.04
N ALA A 484 -8.38 -11.22 20.78
CA ALA A 484 -8.29 -9.81 20.41
C ALA A 484 -9.56 -9.02 20.84
N PRO A 485 -9.43 -7.83 21.43
CA PRO A 485 -10.55 -7.00 21.87
C PRO A 485 -11.29 -6.30 20.72
N SER A 486 -12.61 -6.11 20.87
CA SER A 486 -13.45 -5.42 19.89
C SER A 486 -13.45 -3.88 20.02
N GLY A 487 -13.51 -3.15 18.89
CA GLY A 487 -13.69 -1.69 18.86
C GLY A 487 -13.96 -1.12 17.46
N SER A 488 -14.25 0.19 17.37
CA SER A 488 -14.39 0.95 16.12
C SER A 488 -13.65 2.30 16.21
N MET A 489 -13.39 2.93 15.07
CA MET A 489 -12.62 4.17 15.01
C MET A 489 -13.30 5.22 14.12
N GLU A 490 -13.25 6.47 14.54
CA GLU A 490 -13.76 7.63 13.80
C GLU A 490 -12.61 8.61 13.55
N ILE A 491 -12.45 9.05 12.30
CA ILE A 491 -11.52 10.11 11.90
C ILE A 491 -12.30 11.37 11.58
N LEU A 492 -11.98 12.46 12.27
CA LEU A 492 -12.57 13.78 12.07
C LEU A 492 -11.53 14.70 11.42
N ALA A 493 -11.79 15.16 10.20
CA ALA A 493 -10.94 16.14 9.52
C ALA A 493 -11.62 17.52 9.50
N PHE A 494 -10.97 18.51 10.11
CA PHE A 494 -11.44 19.88 10.19
C PHE A 494 -10.71 20.77 9.19
N LEU A 495 -11.48 21.52 8.41
CA LEU A 495 -11.01 22.56 7.52
C LEU A 495 -11.55 23.92 7.99
N SER A 496 -10.64 24.80 8.40
CA SER A 496 -10.99 26.18 8.75
C SER A 496 -11.40 26.97 7.51
N LYS A 497 -12.36 27.89 7.64
CA LYS A 497 -12.79 28.75 6.54
C LYS A 497 -11.68 29.67 6.00
N ASP A 498 -10.80 30.15 6.88
CA ASP A 498 -9.84 31.22 6.58
C ASP A 498 -8.37 30.78 6.62
N SER A 499 -8.10 29.49 6.79
CA SER A 499 -6.75 28.94 6.89
C SER A 499 -6.52 27.76 5.94
N PRO A 500 -5.32 27.60 5.34
CA PRO A 500 -4.96 26.46 4.51
C PRO A 500 -4.63 25.19 5.31
N VAL A 501 -5.06 25.10 6.57
CA VAL A 501 -4.72 24.00 7.48
C VAL A 501 -5.88 23.00 7.56
N VAL A 502 -5.52 21.71 7.45
CA VAL A 502 -6.40 20.57 7.73
C VAL A 502 -5.93 19.92 9.03
N SER A 503 -6.83 19.77 10.00
CA SER A 503 -6.53 19.08 11.27
C SER A 503 -7.26 17.74 11.34
N PHE A 504 -6.58 16.67 11.73
CA PHE A 504 -7.15 15.33 11.82
C PHE A 504 -7.21 14.88 13.27
N PHE A 505 -8.37 14.38 13.71
CA PHE A 505 -8.58 13.80 15.04
C PHE A 505 -9.00 12.36 14.88
N ILE A 506 -8.53 11.51 15.80
CA ILE A 506 -8.91 10.11 15.85
C ILE A 506 -9.62 9.85 17.16
N ARG A 507 -10.77 9.19 17.07
CA ARG A 507 -11.56 8.77 18.22
C ARG A 507 -11.72 7.26 18.19
N VAL A 508 -11.37 6.61 19.29
CA VAL A 508 -11.61 5.17 19.50
C VAL A 508 -12.92 4.98 20.25
N LEU A 509 -13.67 3.97 19.85
CA LEU A 509 -14.92 3.55 20.48
C LEU A 509 -14.80 2.06 20.84
N GLY A 510 -15.17 1.69 22.07
CA GLY A 510 -15.06 0.30 22.56
C GLY A 510 -13.81 0.04 23.41
N SER A 511 -13.38 -1.22 23.51
CA SER A 511 -12.26 -1.67 24.37
C SER A 511 -10.91 -1.75 23.67
N PHE A 512 -10.85 -1.35 22.40
CA PHE A 512 -9.62 -1.32 21.59
C PHE A 512 -8.62 -0.28 22.13
N GLN A 513 -7.35 -0.67 22.31
CA GLN A 513 -6.29 0.23 22.76
C GLN A 513 -5.33 0.57 21.62
N LEU A 514 -5.25 1.86 21.30
CA LEU A 514 -4.23 2.40 20.40
C LEU A 514 -2.91 2.63 21.15
N ASP A 515 -1.81 2.18 20.56
CA ASP A 515 -0.44 2.41 21.05
C ASP A 515 0.26 3.52 20.25
N GLY A 516 -0.12 3.68 18.98
CA GLY A 516 0.42 4.72 18.11
C GLY A 516 -0.48 5.00 16.90
N VAL A 517 -0.33 6.20 16.37
CA VAL A 517 -0.96 6.65 15.12
C VAL A 517 0.14 7.22 14.23
N GLY A 518 0.13 6.85 12.96
CA GLY A 518 1.03 7.41 11.98
C GLY A 518 0.35 7.63 10.63
N ILE A 519 1.14 8.18 9.71
CA ILE A 519 0.70 8.52 8.36
C ILE A 519 1.69 7.96 7.37
N ILE A 520 1.17 7.37 6.30
CA ILE A 520 1.93 6.94 5.13
C ILE A 520 1.49 7.83 3.96
N GLY A 521 2.47 8.30 3.18
CA GLY A 521 2.24 9.13 2.01
C GLY A 521 3.46 10.02 1.70
N GLU A 522 3.48 10.65 0.53
CA GLU A 522 4.55 11.57 0.13
C GLU A 522 4.37 12.96 0.80
N LEU A 523 4.62 13.05 2.11
CA LEU A 523 4.34 14.22 2.95
C LEU A 523 5.41 15.34 2.86
N LYS A 524 6.10 15.45 1.73
CA LYS A 524 7.12 16.49 1.53
C LYS A 524 6.48 17.86 1.30
N THR A 525 7.06 18.92 1.85
CA THR A 525 6.58 20.29 1.58
C THR A 525 6.53 20.55 0.08
N ARG A 526 5.36 20.97 -0.41
CA ARG A 526 5.16 21.36 -1.80
C ARG A 526 5.18 22.88 -1.94
N TYR A 527 5.80 23.33 -3.03
CA TYR A 527 5.82 24.72 -3.45
C TYR A 527 4.85 24.86 -4.64
N ILE A 528 3.83 25.69 -4.47
CA ILE A 528 2.80 25.97 -5.48
C ILE A 528 2.74 27.49 -5.61
N SER A 529 2.68 28.03 -6.82
CA SER A 529 3.00 29.44 -7.15
C SER A 529 2.83 30.45 -5.99
N GLY A 530 3.96 30.87 -5.41
CA GLY A 530 4.03 31.88 -4.35
C GLY A 530 3.59 31.44 -2.95
N LYS A 531 3.20 30.17 -2.75
CA LYS A 531 2.71 29.63 -1.49
C LYS A 531 3.41 28.33 -1.13
N ARG A 532 3.77 28.20 0.15
CA ARG A 532 4.38 26.99 0.71
C ARG A 532 3.32 26.21 1.47
N PHE A 533 3.03 24.99 1.01
CA PHE A 533 2.08 24.10 1.68
C PHE A 533 2.84 22.96 2.34
N ALA A 534 2.89 23.00 3.67
CA ALA A 534 3.37 21.88 4.48
C ALA A 534 2.17 21.04 4.92
N PHE A 535 2.29 19.72 4.79
CA PHE A 535 1.33 18.81 5.40
C PHE A 535 1.52 18.86 6.92
N SER A 536 0.59 19.49 7.64
CA SER A 536 0.59 19.52 9.10
C SER A 536 -0.72 18.94 9.63
N SER A 537 -0.81 17.62 9.74
CA SER A 537 -1.86 16.99 10.56
C SER A 537 -1.39 16.99 12.02
N LEU A 538 -1.95 17.86 12.85
CA LEU A 538 -1.88 17.71 14.30
C LEU A 538 -2.87 16.62 14.69
N PHE A 539 -2.40 15.44 15.10
CA PHE A 539 -3.26 14.44 15.74
C PHE A 539 -3.46 14.80 17.20
N ILE A 540 -4.71 14.79 17.64
CA ILE A 540 -5.08 14.98 19.03
C ILE A 540 -6.01 13.83 19.40
N ASP A 541 -5.61 13.06 20.42
CA ASP A 541 -6.40 11.95 20.97
C ASP A 541 -7.69 12.50 21.61
N ALA A 542 -8.84 11.97 21.19
CA ALA A 542 -10.17 12.46 21.58
C ALA A 542 -10.80 11.70 22.76
N LEU A 543 -10.04 10.89 23.50
CA LEU A 543 -10.54 10.22 24.71
C LEU A 543 -10.67 11.18 25.90
N SER A 544 -11.73 12.00 25.91
CA SER A 544 -12.47 12.33 27.13
C SER A 544 -13.71 13.19 26.80
N GLU A 545 -14.89 12.58 26.92
CA GLU A 545 -16.18 13.27 26.83
C GLU A 545 -16.48 14.19 28.04
N ASN A 546 -15.55 14.39 28.97
CA ASN A 546 -15.67 15.44 29.98
C ASN A 546 -14.29 16.00 30.32
N LYS A 547 -14.07 17.25 29.91
CA LYS A 547 -12.79 17.97 29.80
C LYS A 547 -11.98 17.51 28.59
N ALA A 548 -11.91 18.38 27.59
CA ALA A 548 -10.79 18.45 26.67
C ALA A 548 -9.51 18.69 27.48
N GLN A 549 -8.92 17.63 28.01
CA GLN A 549 -7.52 17.64 28.36
C GLN A 549 -6.78 17.52 27.04
N ILE A 550 -6.22 18.64 26.60
CA ILE A 550 -4.95 18.60 25.88
C ILE A 550 -4.07 17.74 26.78
N THR A 551 -3.84 16.48 26.43
CA THR A 551 -2.75 15.73 27.05
C THR A 551 -1.49 16.48 26.63
N GLN A 552 -1.06 17.40 27.49
CA GLN A 552 0.34 17.81 27.62
C GLN A 552 1.10 16.54 28.00
N GLY A 553 1.30 15.65 27.03
CA GLY A 553 2.27 14.58 27.14
C GLY A 553 3.63 15.24 27.13
N SER A 554 4.26 15.33 28.30
CA SER A 554 5.68 15.62 28.40
C SER A 554 6.44 14.54 27.63
N ARG A 555 6.98 14.89 26.45
CA ARG A 555 7.84 13.99 25.68
C ARG A 555 9.25 14.06 26.27
N LEU A 556 9.58 13.16 27.19
CA LEU A 556 10.93 13.02 27.73
C LEU A 556 11.68 11.95 26.94
N ASN A 557 12.62 12.38 26.10
CA ASN A 557 13.57 11.48 25.44
C ASN A 557 14.91 11.55 26.16
N LEU A 558 15.47 10.40 26.56
CA LEU A 558 16.75 10.32 27.23
C LEU A 558 17.78 9.60 26.35
N LEU A 559 18.91 10.27 26.08
CA LEU A 559 20.06 9.67 25.40
C LEU A 559 21.16 9.37 26.41
N ASN A 560 21.53 8.10 26.57
CA ASN A 560 22.66 7.70 27.40
C ASN A 560 23.95 7.68 26.56
N LEU A 561 24.77 8.73 26.70
CA LEU A 561 25.99 8.92 25.92
C LEU A 561 27.06 7.84 26.20
N GLY A 562 26.99 7.14 27.33
CA GLY A 562 27.98 6.15 27.74
C GLY A 562 27.79 4.71 27.22
N LYS A 563 26.85 4.46 26.30
CA LYS A 563 26.64 3.13 25.67
C LYS A 563 27.12 3.09 24.22
N ASP A 564 27.48 1.89 23.75
CA ASP A 564 27.97 1.65 22.38
C ASP A 564 26.88 1.89 21.31
N ASP A 565 25.60 1.71 21.68
CA ASP A 565 24.47 1.84 20.75
C ASP A 565 24.10 3.28 20.35
N ALA A 566 24.72 4.34 20.90
CA ALA A 566 24.28 5.71 20.62
C ALA A 566 24.74 6.27 19.27
N PHE A 567 25.83 5.73 18.70
CA PHE A 567 26.43 6.21 17.45
C PHE A 567 25.67 5.67 16.23
N SER A 568 25.28 6.54 15.30
CA SER A 568 24.61 6.10 14.07
C SER A 568 24.95 6.97 12.88
N LYS A 569 25.19 6.34 11.71
CA LYS A 569 25.35 7.04 10.42
C LYS A 569 24.01 7.47 9.81
N GLY A 570 22.88 7.09 10.42
CA GLY A 570 21.52 7.41 9.97
C GLY A 570 20.44 7.13 11.02
N PRO A 571 19.17 7.50 10.77
CA PRO A 571 18.08 7.31 11.73
C PRO A 571 17.75 5.83 11.90
N SER A 572 17.44 5.40 13.13
CA SER A 572 17.08 4.01 13.48
C SER A 572 15.68 3.96 14.10
N PRO A 573 14.83 2.98 13.76
CA PRO A 573 13.47 2.86 14.31
C PRO A 573 13.42 2.78 15.84
N GLY A 574 14.49 2.32 16.49
CA GLY A 574 14.56 2.19 17.96
C GLY A 574 15.14 3.39 18.70
N LYS A 575 15.58 4.47 18.02
CA LYS A 575 16.31 5.58 18.65
C LYS A 575 15.61 6.92 18.45
N SER A 576 15.09 7.48 19.55
CA SER A 576 14.46 8.80 19.59
C SER A 576 15.46 9.96 19.67
N MET A 577 16.75 9.73 19.94
CA MET A 577 17.85 10.71 19.87
C MET A 577 19.14 9.91 19.58
N TYR A 578 20.10 10.47 18.86
CA TYR A 578 21.38 9.80 18.57
C TYR A 578 22.52 10.79 18.35
N ILE A 579 23.76 10.32 18.41
CA ILE A 579 24.93 11.14 18.09
C ILE A 579 25.36 10.93 16.63
N TYR A 580 25.84 12.00 16.00
CA TYR A 580 26.32 12.01 14.63
C TYR A 580 27.64 12.79 14.52
N GLY A 581 28.54 12.33 13.65
CA GLY A 581 29.83 12.95 13.37
C GLY A 581 30.97 12.51 14.28
N GLU A 582 32.20 12.77 13.83
CA GLU A 582 33.44 12.16 14.37
C GLU A 582 34.04 12.89 15.59
N GLY A 583 33.36 13.91 16.12
CA GLY A 583 33.87 14.71 17.24
C GLY A 583 33.61 14.14 18.65
N TRP A 584 33.19 12.87 18.73
CA TRP A 584 32.95 12.16 19.99
C TRP A 584 34.05 11.11 20.24
N SER A 585 34.47 10.96 21.49
CA SER A 585 35.33 9.85 21.92
C SER A 585 34.56 8.53 22.10
N GLU A 586 35.31 7.44 22.25
CA GLU A 586 34.75 6.15 22.67
C GLU A 586 34.18 6.20 24.09
N PRO A 587 33.16 5.37 24.43
CA PRO A 587 32.66 5.30 25.79
C PRO A 587 33.74 4.90 26.77
N PHE A 588 33.75 5.56 27.91
CA PHE A 588 34.60 5.18 29.03
C PHE A 588 33.83 5.22 30.35
N THR A 589 34.35 4.50 31.33
CA THR A 589 33.77 4.41 32.67
C THR A 589 34.64 5.17 33.66
N LEU A 590 34.04 6.13 34.37
CA LEU A 590 34.70 6.89 35.44
C LEU A 590 34.80 6.04 36.71
N ARG A 591 35.69 6.41 37.65
CA ARG A 591 35.97 5.67 38.90
C ARG A 591 34.75 5.33 39.79
N LYS A 592 33.57 5.93 39.53
CA LYS A 592 32.30 5.68 40.24
C LYS A 592 31.29 4.84 39.43
N GLY A 593 31.71 4.19 38.34
CA GLY A 593 30.84 3.37 37.49
C GLY A 593 29.95 4.16 36.52
N LEU A 594 30.03 5.50 36.53
CA LEU A 594 29.36 6.36 35.56
C LEU A 594 30.01 6.20 34.18
N LYS A 595 29.20 5.80 33.19
CA LYS A 595 29.62 5.74 31.79
C LYS A 595 29.40 7.08 31.12
N ALA A 596 30.40 7.56 30.38
CA ALA A 596 30.36 8.85 29.71
C ALA A 596 31.14 8.81 28.40
N ARG A 597 31.02 9.89 27.63
CA ARG A 597 31.86 10.21 26.46
C ARG A 597 32.29 11.67 26.55
N GLU A 598 33.48 11.93 26.04
CA GLU A 598 34.02 13.27 25.83
C GLU A 598 33.69 13.79 24.42
N ALA A 599 33.28 15.05 24.33
CA ALA A 599 33.26 15.83 23.09
C ALA A 599 34.65 16.42 22.86
N ILE A 600 35.31 16.03 21.77
CA ILE A 600 36.70 16.37 21.49
C ILE A 600 36.79 17.85 21.09
N ALA A 601 37.62 18.62 21.80
CA ALA A 601 37.82 20.03 21.52
C ALA A 601 38.27 20.27 20.06
N GLU A 602 37.84 21.39 19.49
CA GLU A 602 38.21 21.86 18.13
C GLU A 602 37.74 20.98 16.95
N LYS A 603 37.00 19.89 17.21
CA LYS A 603 36.31 19.12 16.16
C LYS A 603 34.97 19.79 15.81
N THR A 604 34.73 20.00 14.51
CA THR A 604 33.56 20.74 14.00
C THR A 604 32.33 19.87 13.69
N ASN A 605 32.42 18.55 13.91
CA ASN A 605 31.37 17.59 13.58
C ASN A 605 30.86 16.81 14.82
N THR A 606 30.62 17.50 15.92
CA THR A 606 30.11 16.89 17.16
C THR A 606 28.62 17.19 17.28
N PHE A 607 27.75 16.31 16.79
CA PHE A 607 26.31 16.58 16.71
C PHE A 607 25.47 15.61 17.57
N ILE A 608 24.40 16.15 18.15
CA ILE A 608 23.30 15.38 18.74
C ILE A 608 22.09 15.59 17.84
N VAL A 609 21.53 14.51 17.33
CA VAL A 609 20.37 14.58 16.43
C VAL A 609 19.10 14.23 17.18
N VAL A 610 18.10 15.11 17.07
CA VAL A 610 16.77 14.93 17.64
C VAL A 610 15.69 14.87 16.54
N PRO A 611 14.71 13.96 16.62
CA PRO A 611 13.62 13.87 15.68
C PRO A 611 12.67 15.06 15.82
N ALA A 612 11.85 15.29 14.81
CA ALA A 612 10.94 16.43 14.78
C ALA A 612 10.03 16.45 16.04
N PRO A 613 9.92 17.62 16.71
CA PRO A 613 9.01 17.76 17.84
C PRO A 613 7.55 17.59 17.40
N PRO A 614 6.69 17.01 18.25
CA PRO A 614 5.30 16.75 17.91
C PRO A 614 4.45 18.03 17.79
N SER A 615 4.92 19.17 18.29
CA SER A 615 4.23 20.45 18.21
C SER A 615 5.21 21.58 17.94
N LEU A 616 4.93 22.41 16.94
CA LEU A 616 5.73 23.60 16.63
C LEU A 616 5.34 24.82 17.50
N LYS A 617 4.34 24.68 18.37
CA LYS A 617 3.74 25.77 19.16
C LYS A 617 4.18 25.79 20.62
N VAL A 618 5.12 24.92 21.00
CA VAL A 618 5.61 24.80 22.38
C VAL A 618 7.14 24.89 22.40
N LEU A 619 7.68 25.48 23.46
CA LEU A 619 9.13 25.53 23.70
C LEU A 619 9.61 24.17 24.19
N TYR A 620 10.69 23.67 23.59
CA TYR A 620 11.35 22.45 24.05
C TYR A 620 12.55 22.78 24.91
N ASN A 621 12.86 21.89 25.85
CA ASN A 621 14.03 22.01 26.71
C ASN A 621 15.02 20.91 26.35
N LEU A 622 16.24 21.30 25.95
CA LEU A 622 17.37 20.39 25.83
C LEU A 622 18.19 20.46 27.12
N SER A 623 18.19 19.39 27.90
CA SER A 623 18.99 19.29 29.12
C SER A 623 20.22 18.41 28.89
N LEU A 624 21.40 18.93 29.19
CA LEU A 624 22.68 18.24 29.04
C LEU A 624 23.34 18.10 30.41
N SER A 625 23.59 16.85 30.84
CA SER A 625 24.39 16.56 32.03
C SER A 625 25.87 16.41 31.65
N TYR A 626 26.74 17.17 32.33
CA TYR A 626 28.17 17.24 32.03
C TYR A 626 29.01 17.24 33.31
N LEU A 627 30.26 16.78 33.21
CA LEU A 627 31.25 16.90 34.27
C LEU A 627 31.96 18.25 34.14
N ASP A 628 31.85 19.11 35.17
CA ASP A 628 32.36 20.48 35.13
C ASP A 628 33.89 20.53 35.26
N LEU A 629 34.56 20.45 34.11
CA LEU A 629 36.02 20.48 33.96
C LEU A 629 36.45 21.57 32.97
N GLY A 630 37.50 22.31 33.33
CA GLY A 630 38.00 23.46 32.56
C GLY A 630 37.30 24.78 32.86
N VAL A 631 37.79 25.87 32.25
CA VAL A 631 37.32 27.25 32.51
C VAL A 631 36.80 27.97 31.27
N LEU A 632 37.07 27.45 30.06
CA LEU A 632 36.57 28.04 28.82
C LEU A 632 35.09 27.68 28.61
N PRO A 633 34.23 28.59 28.11
CA PRO A 633 32.83 28.27 27.85
C PRO A 633 32.67 27.23 26.73
N VAL A 634 31.53 26.54 26.71
CA VAL A 634 31.13 25.62 25.63
C VAL A 634 29.85 26.14 25.00
N ASP A 635 29.89 26.45 23.71
CA ASP A 635 28.71 26.93 22.99
C ASP A 635 27.82 25.79 22.52
N ILE A 636 26.52 25.95 22.72
CA ILE A 636 25.49 25.03 22.23
C ILE A 636 24.76 25.72 21.09
N ASN A 637 24.82 25.12 19.91
CA ASN A 637 24.27 25.68 18.69
C ASN A 637 23.24 24.73 18.07
N LEU A 638 22.24 25.30 17.42
CA LEU A 638 21.20 24.63 16.66
C LEU A 638 21.42 24.90 15.16
N PHE A 639 21.32 23.88 14.32
CA PHE A 639 21.35 24.11 12.88
C PHE A 639 19.97 24.48 12.34
N ASN A 640 19.84 25.67 11.75
CA ASN A 640 18.58 26.17 11.18
C ASN A 640 18.45 25.98 9.66
N GLY A 641 19.33 25.19 9.06
CA GLY A 641 19.30 24.84 7.63
C GLY A 641 20.22 25.67 6.77
N PHE A 642 20.67 26.82 7.28
CA PHE A 642 21.61 27.70 6.60
C PHE A 642 22.84 27.98 7.48
N ASN A 643 22.63 28.27 8.77
CA ASN A 643 23.68 28.64 9.71
C ASN A 643 23.53 27.89 11.06
N TRP A 644 24.60 27.94 11.85
CA TRP A 644 24.57 27.54 13.26
C TRP A 644 24.11 28.73 14.11
N VAL A 645 23.00 28.56 14.83
CA VAL A 645 22.43 29.58 15.71
C VAL A 645 22.73 29.19 17.16
N SER A 646 23.37 30.08 17.91
CA SER A 646 23.62 29.83 19.33
C SER A 646 22.31 29.83 20.12
N ILE A 647 22.06 28.76 20.86
CA ILE A 647 20.92 28.62 21.79
C ILE A 647 21.35 28.78 23.25
N GLY A 648 22.65 28.93 23.51
CA GLY A 648 23.23 29.25 24.80
C GLY A 648 24.67 28.75 24.94
N HIS A 649 25.27 29.02 26.11
CA HIS A 649 26.62 28.55 26.44
C HIS A 649 26.67 27.97 27.84
N ILE A 650 27.49 26.93 28.03
CA ILE A 650 27.81 26.35 29.33
C ILE A 650 29.03 27.08 29.88
N LYS A 651 28.85 27.76 31.02
CA LYS A 651 29.97 28.31 31.81
C LYS A 651 30.54 27.20 32.69
N ARG A 652 31.87 27.06 32.69
CA ARG A 652 32.57 26.04 33.46
C ARG A 652 33.43 26.68 34.54
N GLU A 653 33.40 26.08 35.72
CA GLU A 653 34.10 26.57 36.92
C GLU A 653 35.19 25.59 37.38
N ASN A 654 35.39 24.50 36.62
CA ASN A 654 36.34 23.44 36.91
C ASN A 654 36.15 22.79 38.30
N THR A 655 34.90 22.64 38.74
CA THR A 655 34.61 22.10 40.08
C THR A 655 34.78 20.59 40.21
N GLY A 656 34.92 19.86 39.11
CA GLY A 656 35.04 18.40 39.11
C GLY A 656 33.76 17.67 39.52
N THR A 657 32.62 18.36 39.49
CA THR A 657 31.30 17.83 39.85
C THR A 657 30.38 17.71 38.63
N TRP A 658 29.39 16.81 38.69
CA TRP A 658 28.38 16.70 37.63
C TRP A 658 27.37 17.84 37.76
N ARG A 659 27.09 18.50 36.64
CA ARG A 659 26.12 19.59 36.52
C ARG A 659 25.17 19.32 35.35
N THR A 660 24.04 20.03 35.31
CA THR A 660 23.10 19.98 34.18
C THR A 660 22.79 21.39 33.70
N ALA A 661 22.94 21.62 32.39
CA ALA A 661 22.53 22.84 31.72
C ALA A 661 21.26 22.58 30.90
N THR A 662 20.34 23.55 30.85
CA THR A 662 19.09 23.43 30.07
C THR A 662 18.95 24.60 29.13
N PHE A 663 18.63 24.31 27.87
CA PHE A 663 18.49 25.29 26.79
C PHE A 663 17.08 25.22 26.22
N HIS A 664 16.50 26.39 25.97
CA HIS A 664 15.19 26.50 25.32
C HIS A 664 15.36 26.48 23.80
N VAL A 665 14.71 25.53 23.14
CA VAL A 665 14.80 25.36 21.69
C VAL A 665 13.44 25.66 21.08
N PRO A 666 13.27 26.83 20.44
CA PRO A 666 12.03 27.16 19.75
C PRO A 666 11.92 26.33 18.45
N PRO A 667 10.79 25.66 18.20
CA PRO A 667 10.62 24.87 16.98
C PRO A 667 10.74 25.66 15.67
N SER A 668 10.55 26.98 15.70
CA SER A 668 10.72 27.87 14.55
C SER A 668 12.16 27.93 14.03
N GLU A 669 13.15 27.65 14.88
CA GLU A 669 14.57 27.68 14.53
C GLU A 669 15.11 26.30 14.12
N MET A 670 14.29 25.25 14.22
CA MET A 670 14.70 23.89 13.93
C MET A 670 14.64 23.61 12.43
N TYR A 671 15.77 23.22 11.84
CA TYR A 671 15.80 22.66 10.50
C TYR A 671 15.92 21.14 10.53
N PHE A 672 14.99 20.49 9.84
CA PHE A 672 14.99 19.06 9.69
C PHE A 672 15.87 18.67 8.50
N ASP A 673 17.04 18.10 8.78
CA ASP A 673 17.98 17.66 7.77
C ASP A 673 17.49 16.33 7.17
N PRO A 674 17.04 16.30 5.90
CA PRO A 674 16.46 15.11 5.30
C PRO A 674 17.50 14.01 5.04
N LYS A 675 18.81 14.33 5.03
CA LYS A 675 19.87 13.34 4.87
C LYS A 675 20.14 12.59 6.16
N ILE A 676 19.94 13.25 7.30
CA ILE A 676 20.31 12.71 8.61
C ILE A 676 19.07 12.23 9.37
N GLY A 677 17.87 12.74 9.08
CA GLY A 677 16.61 12.27 9.65
C GLY A 677 16.21 12.98 10.96
N GLY A 678 16.70 14.20 11.19
CA GLY A 678 16.46 14.96 12.41
C GLY A 678 17.05 16.36 12.39
N VAL A 679 16.96 17.04 13.54
CA VAL A 679 17.51 18.37 13.82
C VAL A 679 18.85 18.20 14.55
N LYS A 680 19.88 18.96 14.13
CA LYS A 680 21.25 18.90 14.67
C LYS A 680 21.52 19.94 15.74
#